data_AF-A0A4Y0BK56-F1
#
_entry.id   AF-A0A4Y0BK56-F1
#
_cell.length_a   1.000
_cell.length_b   1.000
_cell.length_c   1.000
_cell.angle_alpha   90.00
_cell.angle_beta   90.00
_cell.angle_gamma   90.00
#
_symmetry.space_group_name_H-M   'P 1'
#
loop_
_entity.id
_entity.type
_entity.pdbx_description
1 polymer ?
#
loop_
_entity_poly.entity_id
_entity_poly.type
_entity_poly.pdbx_seq_one_letter_code
_entity_poly.pdbx_strand_id
1 'polypeptide(L)'
;MEMQELTTFQQSEEIIQPFTISCVGEVVIVCAKEHTLVLRLKYRHVVEDGAICYELSRIKCSNARPTGALLAREDTLYNASNVEQRKQIMLDQTFFPNIAKVYICNVQSWISPVGIFEDNPRDHLIANLSNMGQLTIYRLEERWQTAWDTYVDVSDTWQSHIYDQHQIDTFEELQIMVDEMTITCFSWESVIHQRPVRFAFGTKSGKIVLCHLEPNCPKIEHVHQEEEASRVIKYVAVQGQRHFLLVGLESGRLGVYRFGKDAATQQVTYCAEYIATYLEQDISISAIECEVERKPNGDEQLVILAVKGTYLLALETAFDGTLHGSVTLNMDNFMITGLQQVGSRSYIVTTLPGKICNVFISSSRSRNGMQIAVQEVKNDLNVGSYALYGVAASRTRTGWFYLGYPSRRFDHLMLRAPTCIFFCRFNQKDALRALLLNKTNKLDNYHDAVEMVRFHGNRILDTLKPLEDIPLVLSLDEQSMYQLKLQLIQLSAKISYQTKRCKAITENLHTQHQFICSLIEVINASRIVRWLAELYTIRSVLDPLQQNALRCLRNFIRTIIEEPCVGDYGYLLTNLNPLLYQVLNSVDPIHTPDIMHEVCSFCDAPIVPSSQCCPDKHQVFRCILTKIQITLESNEVTCEMCQRYSVRSEVLKTIFEQDTTLVDYRKCCICDAPFKEIQNV
;
A
#
# COMPACT_ATOMS: atom_id res chain seq x y z
N MET A 1 16.53 13.70 16.84
CA MET A 1 16.22 12.60 15.91
C MET A 1 17.27 12.59 14.82
N GLU A 2 17.75 11.42 14.37
CA GLU A 2 18.76 11.32 13.30
C GLU A 2 18.26 10.42 12.18
N MET A 3 18.54 10.83 10.94
CA MET A 3 18.17 10.16 9.71
C MET A 3 19.42 9.77 8.94
N GLN A 4 19.37 8.61 8.29
CA GLN A 4 20.44 8.10 7.44
C GLN A 4 19.89 7.70 6.07
N GLU A 5 20.54 8.14 4.99
CA GLU A 5 20.33 7.68 3.63
C GLU A 5 20.82 6.23 3.47
N LEU A 6 19.98 5.38 2.91
CA LEU A 6 20.29 3.98 2.63
C LEU A 6 20.67 3.77 1.16
N THR A 7 19.89 4.37 0.27
CA THR A 7 20.08 4.33 -1.18
C THR A 7 19.25 5.45 -1.83
N THR A 8 19.51 5.70 -3.12
CA THR A 8 18.80 6.69 -3.93
C THR A 8 18.37 6.07 -5.24
N PHE A 9 17.09 6.22 -5.60
CA PHE A 9 16.58 5.84 -6.92
C PHE A 9 16.58 7.06 -7.84
N GLN A 10 17.43 7.05 -8.86
CA GLN A 10 17.53 8.14 -9.83
C GLN A 10 16.60 7.92 -11.04
N GLN A 11 15.93 8.99 -11.46
CA GLN A 11 14.88 8.97 -12.48
C GLN A 11 15.04 10.18 -13.42
N SER A 12 14.68 9.99 -14.69
CA SER A 12 14.82 11.01 -15.76
C SER A 12 13.71 12.05 -15.76
N GLU A 13 12.59 11.74 -15.12
CA GLU A 13 11.35 12.49 -15.18
C GLU A 13 11.44 13.81 -14.40
N GLU A 14 10.73 14.85 -14.85
CA GLU A 14 10.73 16.16 -14.20
C GLU A 14 9.68 16.26 -13.09
N ILE A 15 10.03 16.83 -11.94
CA ILE A 15 9.09 17.17 -10.87
C ILE A 15 8.68 18.63 -10.99
N ILE A 16 7.38 18.90 -10.97
CA ILE A 16 6.82 20.24 -11.19
C ILE A 16 6.03 20.79 -9.99
N GLN A 17 5.65 19.95 -9.03
CA GLN A 17 4.82 20.34 -7.88
C GLN A 17 5.28 19.65 -6.58
N PRO A 18 5.08 20.29 -5.40
CA PRO A 18 5.31 19.68 -4.10
C PRO A 18 4.21 18.64 -3.76
N PHE A 19 4.40 17.88 -2.67
CA PHE A 19 3.47 16.83 -2.21
C PHE A 19 3.17 15.75 -3.26
N THR A 20 4.14 15.48 -4.14
CA THR A 20 4.00 14.56 -5.28
C THR A 20 4.44 13.12 -4.98
N ILE A 21 4.89 12.83 -3.76
CA ILE A 21 5.24 11.47 -3.32
C ILE A 21 4.24 10.97 -2.27
N SER A 22 3.79 9.73 -2.40
CA SER A 22 2.97 9.07 -1.38
C SER A 22 3.31 7.58 -1.27
N CYS A 23 3.00 6.98 -0.12
CA CYS A 23 3.21 5.57 0.12
C CYS A 23 2.01 4.97 0.84
N VAL A 24 1.49 3.86 0.32
CA VAL A 24 0.42 3.08 0.94
C VAL A 24 0.82 1.61 0.88
N GLY A 25 0.88 0.98 2.06
CA GLY A 25 1.37 -0.39 2.19
C GLY A 25 2.82 -0.50 1.73
N GLU A 26 3.00 -1.10 0.56
CA GLU A 26 4.28 -1.47 -0.05
C GLU A 26 4.53 -0.76 -1.39
N VAL A 27 3.59 0.09 -1.80
CA VAL A 27 3.65 0.84 -3.04
C VAL A 27 3.99 2.28 -2.70
N VAL A 28 4.99 2.82 -3.38
CA VAL A 28 5.36 4.23 -3.38
C VAL A 28 5.07 4.77 -4.77
N ILE A 29 4.40 5.91 -4.85
CA ILE A 29 4.22 6.63 -6.12
C ILE A 29 4.90 7.98 -6.07
N VAL A 30 5.42 8.40 -7.22
CA VAL A 30 5.91 9.75 -7.47
C VAL A 30 5.20 10.30 -8.69
N CYS A 31 4.47 11.39 -8.51
CA CYS A 31 3.81 12.11 -9.59
C CYS A 31 4.81 13.05 -10.26
N ALA A 32 5.37 12.63 -11.39
CA ALA A 32 6.20 13.46 -12.25
C ALA A 32 5.38 14.02 -13.41
N LYS A 33 5.93 15.04 -14.10
CA LYS A 33 5.24 15.81 -15.14
C LYS A 33 4.56 14.96 -16.21
N GLU A 34 5.25 13.97 -16.78
CA GLU A 34 4.73 13.13 -17.88
C GLU A 34 4.36 11.72 -17.44
N HIS A 35 4.80 11.30 -16.25
CA HIS A 35 4.62 9.94 -15.75
C HIS A 35 4.33 9.94 -14.26
N THR A 36 3.49 9.01 -13.82
CA THR A 36 3.47 8.57 -12.42
C THR A 36 4.38 7.36 -12.29
N LEU A 37 5.44 7.52 -11.51
CA LEU A 37 6.38 6.44 -11.19
C LEU A 37 5.78 5.60 -10.08
N VAL A 38 5.82 4.28 -10.22
CA VAL A 38 5.27 3.35 -9.23
C VAL A 38 6.34 2.37 -8.82
N LEU A 39 6.80 2.48 -7.58
CA LEU A 39 7.77 1.58 -6.95
C LEU A 39 7.00 0.59 -6.07
N ARG A 40 7.04 -0.70 -6.41
CA ARG A 40 6.40 -1.78 -5.63
C ARG A 40 7.47 -2.60 -4.93
N LEU A 41 7.35 -2.77 -3.62
CA LEU A 41 8.21 -3.69 -2.87
C LEU A 41 7.92 -5.13 -3.32
N LYS A 42 8.91 -5.79 -3.92
CA LYS A 42 8.89 -7.23 -4.24
C LYS A 42 9.91 -7.95 -3.37
N TYR A 43 9.64 -8.04 -2.07
CA TYR A 43 10.52 -8.73 -1.13
C TYR A 43 10.78 -10.17 -1.61
N ARG A 44 12.06 -10.56 -1.67
CA ARG A 44 12.47 -11.95 -1.88
C ARG A 44 13.22 -12.42 -0.65
N HIS A 45 12.94 -13.65 -0.22
CA HIS A 45 13.68 -14.24 0.90
C HIS A 45 15.18 -14.36 0.64
N VAL A 46 15.61 -14.40 -0.62
CA VAL A 46 17.03 -14.40 -0.96
C VAL A 46 17.27 -13.36 -2.04
N VAL A 47 18.21 -12.46 -1.77
CA VAL A 47 18.57 -11.34 -2.64
C VAL A 47 20.09 -11.23 -2.65
N GLU A 48 20.73 -12.01 -3.52
CA GLU A 48 22.19 -12.19 -3.54
C GLU A 48 23.00 -10.92 -3.82
N ASP A 49 22.42 -9.94 -4.53
CA ASP A 49 23.09 -8.69 -4.85
C ASP A 49 23.09 -7.68 -3.69
N GLY A 50 22.29 -7.93 -2.65
CA GLY A 50 22.11 -7.05 -1.49
C GLY A 50 21.32 -5.78 -1.81
N ALA A 51 20.76 -5.63 -3.00
CA ALA A 51 19.97 -4.46 -3.39
C ALA A 51 18.63 -4.42 -2.66
N ILE A 52 18.03 -3.24 -2.55
CA ILE A 52 16.66 -3.10 -2.05
C ILE A 52 15.68 -3.49 -3.17
N CYS A 53 14.65 -4.26 -2.83
CA CYS A 53 13.77 -4.90 -3.81
C CYS A 53 12.54 -4.06 -4.18
N TYR A 54 12.73 -2.87 -4.74
CA TYR A 54 11.63 -2.14 -5.40
C TYR A 54 11.65 -2.36 -6.91
N GLU A 55 10.51 -2.76 -7.47
CA GLU A 55 10.29 -2.80 -8.90
C GLU A 55 9.64 -1.50 -9.36
N LEU A 56 10.20 -0.88 -10.41
CA LEU A 56 9.69 0.35 -10.98
C LEU A 56 8.81 0.06 -12.20
N SER A 57 7.60 0.61 -12.19
CA SER A 57 6.72 0.73 -13.35
C SER A 57 6.29 2.19 -13.55
N ARG A 58 5.68 2.49 -14.69
CA ARG A 58 5.28 3.85 -15.08
C ARG A 58 3.85 3.87 -15.60
N ILE A 59 3.09 4.88 -15.17
CA ILE A 59 1.82 5.26 -15.77
C ILE A 59 2.07 6.53 -16.56
N LYS A 60 1.75 6.53 -17.86
CA LYS A 60 1.87 7.72 -18.70
C LYS A 60 0.73 8.69 -18.39
N CYS A 61 1.03 9.99 -18.36
CA CYS A 61 0.00 11.04 -18.24
C CYS A 61 -1.05 10.88 -19.36
N SER A 62 -2.33 10.98 -18.99
CA SER A 62 -3.42 10.97 -19.97
C SER A 62 -3.36 12.21 -20.85
N ASN A 63 -3.61 12.04 -22.14
CA ASN A 63 -3.73 13.16 -23.09
C ASN A 63 -5.17 13.63 -23.28
N ALA A 64 -6.12 13.08 -22.52
CA ALA A 64 -7.53 13.43 -22.62
C ALA A 64 -7.79 14.88 -22.16
N ARG A 65 -8.83 15.48 -22.74
CA ARG A 65 -9.22 16.87 -22.54
C ARG A 65 -10.73 16.89 -22.26
N PRO A 66 -11.17 16.75 -20.99
CA PRO A 66 -12.60 16.67 -20.65
C PRO A 66 -13.43 17.79 -21.28
N THR A 67 -12.95 19.03 -21.18
CA THR A 67 -13.63 20.21 -21.72
C THR A 67 -13.69 20.24 -23.26
N GLY A 68 -12.88 19.41 -23.94
CA GLY A 68 -12.94 19.28 -25.39
C GLY A 68 -14.19 18.56 -25.90
N ALA A 69 -14.93 17.89 -25.02
CA ALA A 69 -16.21 17.28 -25.33
C ALA A 69 -17.40 18.27 -25.29
N LEU A 70 -17.18 19.51 -24.81
CA LEU A 70 -18.18 20.57 -24.85
C LEU A 70 -18.43 20.98 -26.30
N LEU A 71 -19.70 21.03 -26.71
CA LEU A 71 -20.12 21.49 -28.03
C LEU A 71 -20.09 23.01 -28.13
N ALA A 72 -18.88 23.56 -28.03
CA ALA A 72 -18.59 24.98 -28.13
C ALA A 72 -17.88 25.25 -29.46
N ARG A 73 -18.46 26.12 -30.32
CA ARG A 73 -17.76 26.59 -31.52
C ARG A 73 -16.68 27.61 -31.13
N GLU A 74 -15.54 27.09 -30.68
CA GLU A 74 -14.43 27.85 -30.09
C GLU A 74 -14.02 29.08 -30.94
N ASP A 75 -13.96 28.93 -32.26
CA ASP A 75 -13.65 30.01 -33.21
C ASP A 75 -14.68 31.15 -33.19
N THR A 76 -15.95 30.78 -33.13
CA THR A 76 -17.09 31.70 -33.16
C THR A 76 -17.18 32.43 -31.83
N LEU A 77 -17.03 31.69 -30.72
CA LEU A 77 -17.00 32.24 -29.37
C LEU A 77 -15.84 33.23 -29.19
N TYR A 78 -14.62 32.88 -29.60
CA TYR A 78 -13.47 33.80 -29.50
C TYR A 78 -13.74 35.15 -30.17
N ASN A 79 -14.31 35.11 -31.37
CA ASN A 79 -14.60 36.31 -32.15
C ASN A 79 -15.75 37.13 -31.54
N ALA A 80 -16.72 36.48 -30.91
CA ALA A 80 -17.81 37.13 -30.19
C ALA A 80 -17.37 37.68 -28.81
N SER A 81 -16.32 37.12 -28.21
CA SER A 81 -15.83 37.50 -26.89
C SER A 81 -15.24 38.92 -26.83
N ASN A 82 -15.40 39.57 -25.68
CA ASN A 82 -14.75 40.84 -25.37
C ASN A 82 -13.26 40.66 -25.02
N VAL A 83 -12.55 41.78 -24.81
CA VAL A 83 -11.09 41.77 -24.56
C VAL A 83 -10.72 40.99 -23.30
N GLU A 84 -11.49 41.08 -22.21
CA GLU A 84 -11.18 40.38 -20.96
C GLU A 84 -11.43 38.88 -21.07
N GLN A 85 -12.53 38.48 -21.73
CA GLN A 85 -12.83 37.08 -22.03
C GLN A 85 -11.75 36.45 -22.91
N ARG A 86 -11.29 37.17 -23.95
CA ARG A 86 -10.17 36.71 -24.78
C ARG A 86 -8.88 36.54 -23.99
N LYS A 87 -8.60 37.40 -23.00
CA LYS A 87 -7.45 37.21 -22.10
C LYS A 87 -7.59 35.94 -21.27
N GLN A 88 -8.77 35.67 -20.71
CA GLN A 88 -9.03 34.44 -19.95
C GLN A 88 -8.79 33.19 -20.81
N ILE A 89 -9.37 33.17 -22.02
CA ILE A 89 -9.16 32.11 -23.00
C ILE A 89 -7.68 31.88 -23.31
N MET A 90 -6.89 32.96 -23.44
CA MET A 90 -5.46 32.85 -23.73
C MET A 90 -4.61 32.39 -22.55
N LEU A 91 -5.08 32.59 -21.31
CA LEU A 91 -4.37 32.23 -20.09
C LEU A 91 -4.71 30.83 -19.59
N ASP A 92 -5.91 30.34 -19.89
CA ASP A 92 -6.41 29.04 -19.44
C ASP A 92 -6.72 28.13 -20.64
N GLN A 93 -5.88 27.11 -20.81
CA GLN A 93 -5.95 26.16 -21.93
C GLN A 93 -7.19 25.25 -21.88
N THR A 94 -7.91 25.24 -20.76
CA THR A 94 -9.13 24.42 -20.60
C THR A 94 -10.33 24.96 -21.34
N PHE A 95 -10.35 26.26 -21.70
CA PHE A 95 -11.46 26.86 -22.43
C PHE A 95 -11.54 26.37 -23.87
N PHE A 96 -10.44 26.45 -24.62
CA PHE A 96 -10.35 26.07 -26.04
C PHE A 96 -9.32 24.96 -26.27
N PRO A 97 -9.55 23.76 -25.69
CA PRO A 97 -8.61 22.67 -25.73
C PRO A 97 -8.49 22.04 -27.14
N ASN A 98 -9.43 22.29 -28.06
CA ASN A 98 -9.40 21.70 -29.40
C ASN A 98 -8.60 22.53 -30.42
N ILE A 99 -8.58 23.86 -30.28
CA ILE A 99 -7.78 24.76 -31.13
C ILE A 99 -6.37 24.98 -30.58
N ALA A 100 -6.20 25.09 -29.26
CA ALA A 100 -4.92 25.39 -28.66
C ALA A 100 -3.96 24.18 -28.65
N LYS A 101 -2.66 24.42 -28.84
CA LYS A 101 -1.64 23.43 -28.51
C LYS A 101 -1.50 23.35 -26.99
N VAL A 102 -2.19 22.39 -26.39
CA VAL A 102 -2.21 22.17 -24.94
C VAL A 102 -0.96 21.40 -24.49
N TYR A 103 -0.33 21.86 -23.42
CA TYR A 103 0.71 21.10 -22.72
C TYR A 103 0.06 20.37 -21.54
N ILE A 104 -0.12 19.06 -21.68
CA ILE A 104 -0.76 18.23 -20.66
C ILE A 104 0.31 17.62 -19.76
N CYS A 105 0.13 17.74 -18.45
CA CYS A 105 0.99 17.14 -17.45
C CYS A 105 0.19 16.64 -16.24
N ASN A 106 0.78 15.72 -15.49
CA ASN A 106 0.23 15.27 -14.23
C ASN A 106 0.32 16.39 -13.18
N VAL A 107 -0.77 16.59 -12.45
CA VAL A 107 -0.85 17.45 -11.27
C VAL A 107 -0.53 16.62 -10.03
N GLN A 108 -1.29 15.55 -9.80
CA GLN A 108 -1.13 14.73 -8.61
C GLN A 108 -1.60 13.29 -8.87
N SER A 109 -1.14 12.35 -8.04
CA SER A 109 -1.56 10.96 -8.08
C SER A 109 -1.76 10.42 -6.67
N TRP A 110 -2.70 9.48 -6.51
CA TRP A 110 -3.07 8.90 -5.22
C TRP A 110 -3.22 7.38 -5.32
N ILE A 111 -2.60 6.68 -4.36
CA ILE A 111 -2.73 5.22 -4.21
C ILE A 111 -3.98 4.91 -3.40
N SER A 112 -4.76 3.93 -3.82
CA SER A 112 -5.90 3.42 -3.05
C SER A 112 -5.46 2.82 -1.71
N PRO A 113 -6.31 2.86 -0.66
CA PRO A 113 -6.07 2.14 0.58
C PRO A 113 -5.83 0.64 0.34
N VAL A 114 -5.09 0.01 1.26
CA VAL A 114 -4.85 -1.45 1.27
C VAL A 114 -6.19 -2.19 1.37
N GLY A 115 -6.34 -3.29 0.64
CA GLY A 115 -7.57 -4.09 0.65
C GLY A 115 -8.65 -3.60 -0.31
N ILE A 116 -8.29 -2.80 -1.32
CA ILE A 116 -9.22 -2.36 -2.38
C ILE A 116 -9.92 -3.55 -3.05
N PHE A 117 -9.20 -4.66 -3.28
CA PHE A 117 -9.72 -5.94 -3.74
C PHE A 117 -9.75 -6.96 -2.59
N GLU A 118 -10.83 -7.74 -2.47
CA GLU A 118 -10.99 -8.73 -1.38
C GLU A 118 -10.11 -9.97 -1.59
N ASP A 119 -10.01 -10.37 -2.85
CA ASP A 119 -9.26 -11.52 -3.34
C ASP A 119 -7.76 -11.24 -3.36
N ASN A 120 -7.35 -10.01 -3.71
CA ASN A 120 -5.94 -9.60 -3.65
C ASN A 120 -5.72 -8.28 -2.87
N PRO A 121 -5.54 -8.35 -1.54
CA PRO A 121 -5.44 -7.15 -0.71
C PRO A 121 -4.14 -6.34 -0.91
N ARG A 122 -3.14 -6.87 -1.65
CA ARG A 122 -1.88 -6.17 -1.98
C ARG A 122 -1.93 -5.42 -3.30
N ASP A 123 -2.96 -5.62 -4.09
CA ASP A 123 -3.16 -4.81 -5.29
C ASP A 123 -3.72 -3.44 -4.91
N HIS A 124 -3.35 -2.46 -5.73
CA HIS A 124 -3.72 -1.07 -5.53
C HIS A 124 -4.24 -0.48 -6.83
N LEU A 125 -5.16 0.47 -6.71
CA LEU A 125 -5.54 1.36 -7.79
C LEU A 125 -4.76 2.68 -7.65
N ILE A 126 -4.44 3.30 -8.78
CA ILE A 126 -3.76 4.59 -8.80
C ILE A 126 -4.65 5.60 -9.53
N ALA A 127 -5.13 6.59 -8.81
CA ALA A 127 -5.82 7.74 -9.38
C ALA A 127 -4.78 8.77 -9.83
N ASN A 128 -4.93 9.33 -11.02
CA ASN A 128 -4.05 10.32 -11.61
C ASN A 128 -4.87 11.48 -12.16
N LEU A 129 -4.50 12.70 -11.78
CA LEU A 129 -5.13 13.95 -12.21
C LEU A 129 -4.18 14.73 -13.11
N SER A 130 -4.64 15.17 -14.28
CA SER A 130 -3.90 16.07 -15.16
C SER A 130 -4.25 17.54 -14.92
N ASN A 131 -3.45 18.46 -15.46
CA ASN A 131 -3.72 19.89 -15.45
C ASN A 131 -4.95 20.32 -16.28
N MET A 132 -5.50 19.40 -17.09
CA MET A 132 -6.75 19.61 -17.84
C MET A 132 -7.99 19.13 -17.08
N GLY A 133 -7.84 18.71 -15.82
CA GLY A 133 -8.94 18.19 -15.02
C GLY A 133 -9.34 16.75 -15.36
N GLN A 134 -8.50 16.02 -16.12
CA GLN A 134 -8.71 14.60 -16.40
C GLN A 134 -8.33 13.77 -15.17
N LEU A 135 -9.29 13.06 -14.59
CA LEU A 135 -9.09 12.13 -13.49
C LEU A 135 -9.33 10.69 -13.96
N THR A 136 -8.26 9.91 -14.02
CA THR A 136 -8.31 8.50 -14.45
C THR A 136 -7.77 7.60 -13.35
N ILE A 137 -8.45 6.49 -13.10
CA ILE A 137 -8.03 5.45 -12.15
C ILE A 137 -7.45 4.30 -12.96
N TYR A 138 -6.22 3.90 -12.62
CA TYR A 138 -5.49 2.82 -13.27
C TYR A 138 -5.38 1.59 -12.38
N ARG A 139 -5.35 0.42 -13.01
CA ARG A 139 -5.06 -0.88 -12.39
C ARG A 139 -3.86 -1.50 -13.11
N LEU A 140 -2.99 -2.16 -12.35
CA LEU A 140 -1.91 -2.96 -12.93
C LEU A 140 -2.53 -4.17 -13.64
N GLU A 141 -2.13 -4.39 -14.90
CA GLU A 141 -2.60 -5.50 -15.71
C GLU A 141 -2.33 -6.85 -15.00
N GLU A 142 -3.33 -7.72 -14.93
CA GLU A 142 -3.30 -8.87 -14.01
C GLU A 142 -2.37 -10.00 -14.49
N ARG A 143 -2.32 -10.28 -15.81
CA ARG A 143 -1.65 -11.48 -16.33
C ARG A 143 -0.15 -11.30 -16.33
N TRP A 144 0.35 -10.20 -16.89
CA TRP A 144 1.76 -9.94 -17.11
C TRP A 144 2.34 -8.91 -16.14
N GLN A 145 1.50 -8.05 -15.54
CA GLN A 145 1.92 -6.99 -14.61
C GLN A 145 2.97 -6.03 -15.20
N THR A 146 3.00 -5.92 -16.53
CA THR A 146 3.97 -5.08 -17.22
C THR A 146 3.44 -3.69 -17.53
N ALA A 147 2.11 -3.52 -17.52
CA ALA A 147 1.44 -2.30 -17.94
C ALA A 147 0.33 -1.90 -16.97
N TRP A 148 0.03 -0.61 -16.97
CA TRP A 148 -1.09 -0.04 -16.23
C TRP A 148 -2.20 0.30 -17.21
N ASP A 149 -3.36 -0.31 -17.00
CA ASP A 149 -4.53 -0.09 -17.84
C ASP A 149 -5.51 0.85 -17.14
N THR A 150 -6.24 1.62 -17.94
CA THR A 150 -7.36 2.42 -17.44
C THR A 150 -8.39 1.48 -16.86
N TYR A 151 -8.62 1.60 -15.55
CA TYR A 151 -9.65 0.87 -14.85
C TYR A 151 -10.98 1.61 -14.94
N VAL A 152 -10.95 2.92 -14.68
CA VAL A 152 -12.13 3.81 -14.72
C VAL A 152 -11.71 5.21 -15.14
N ASP A 153 -12.53 5.83 -15.99
CA ASP A 153 -12.48 7.27 -16.27
C ASP A 153 -13.52 8.03 -15.43
N VAL A 154 -13.05 8.77 -14.42
CA VAL A 154 -13.94 9.51 -13.51
C VAL A 154 -14.45 10.78 -14.18
N SER A 155 -13.62 11.42 -15.02
CA SER A 155 -14.00 12.62 -15.75
C SER A 155 -15.11 12.33 -16.76
N ASP A 156 -15.05 11.22 -17.49
CA ASP A 156 -16.12 10.83 -18.43
C ASP A 156 -17.45 10.57 -17.70
N THR A 157 -17.39 9.94 -16.53
CA THR A 157 -18.56 9.69 -15.70
C THR A 157 -19.16 11.01 -15.19
N TRP A 158 -18.31 11.93 -14.74
CA TRP A 158 -18.72 13.25 -14.28
C TRP A 158 -19.32 14.08 -15.41
N GLN A 159 -18.66 14.12 -16.57
CA GLN A 159 -19.15 14.80 -17.77
C GLN A 159 -20.57 14.33 -18.14
N SER A 160 -20.79 13.02 -18.17
CA SER A 160 -22.08 12.41 -18.48
C SER A 160 -23.16 12.74 -17.43
N HIS A 161 -22.76 13.11 -16.21
CA HIS A 161 -23.67 13.49 -15.14
C HIS A 161 -24.11 14.96 -15.23
N ILE A 162 -23.22 15.87 -15.64
CA ILE A 162 -23.49 17.32 -15.61
C ILE A 162 -23.83 17.93 -16.97
N TYR A 163 -23.51 17.26 -18.08
CA TYR A 163 -23.64 17.84 -19.41
C TYR A 163 -24.48 16.95 -20.33
N ASP A 164 -25.56 17.52 -20.84
CA ASP A 164 -26.55 16.89 -21.72
C ASP A 164 -26.23 17.04 -23.22
N GLN A 165 -25.02 17.50 -23.56
CA GLN A 165 -24.55 17.69 -24.94
C GLN A 165 -25.31 18.78 -25.73
N HIS A 166 -25.85 19.80 -25.06
CA HIS A 166 -26.39 20.98 -25.74
C HIS A 166 -25.27 21.87 -26.33
N GLN A 167 -25.58 22.60 -27.40
CA GLN A 167 -24.64 23.55 -28.00
C GLN A 167 -24.44 24.77 -27.08
N ILE A 168 -23.18 25.14 -26.84
CA ILE A 168 -22.81 26.31 -26.03
C ILE A 168 -22.53 27.49 -26.96
N ASP A 169 -23.34 28.54 -26.84
CA ASP A 169 -23.32 29.70 -27.73
C ASP A 169 -22.74 30.97 -27.08
N THR A 170 -22.53 30.97 -25.76
CA THR A 170 -21.97 32.12 -25.01
C THR A 170 -20.70 31.76 -24.25
N PHE A 171 -19.86 32.77 -24.00
CA PHE A 171 -18.61 32.56 -23.24
C PHE A 171 -18.90 32.34 -21.75
N GLU A 172 -19.91 33.00 -21.20
CA GLU A 172 -20.30 32.86 -19.79
C GLU A 172 -20.75 31.44 -19.47
N GLU A 173 -21.56 30.84 -20.35
CA GLU A 173 -21.98 29.44 -20.24
C GLU A 173 -20.80 28.48 -20.41
N LEU A 174 -19.91 28.75 -21.37
CA LEU A 174 -18.68 27.98 -21.54
C LEU A 174 -17.84 28.01 -20.25
N GLN A 175 -17.67 29.18 -19.64
CA GLN A 175 -16.92 29.35 -18.41
C GLN A 175 -17.49 28.50 -17.27
N ILE A 176 -18.81 28.56 -17.07
CA ILE A 176 -19.49 27.74 -16.06
C ILE A 176 -19.21 26.27 -16.32
N MET A 177 -19.43 25.79 -17.54
CA MET A 177 -19.25 24.37 -17.88
C MET A 177 -17.80 23.90 -17.79
N VAL A 178 -16.84 24.73 -18.20
CA VAL A 178 -15.40 24.46 -18.05
C VAL A 178 -15.02 24.34 -16.58
N ASP A 179 -15.49 25.25 -15.74
CA ASP A 179 -15.22 25.23 -14.30
C ASP A 179 -15.92 24.03 -13.62
N GLU A 180 -17.10 23.63 -14.07
CA GLU A 180 -17.79 22.43 -13.57
C GLU A 180 -17.10 21.13 -13.99
N MET A 181 -16.60 21.03 -15.23
CA MET A 181 -15.92 19.83 -15.74
C MET A 181 -14.50 19.65 -15.20
N THR A 182 -13.82 20.75 -14.85
CA THR A 182 -12.42 20.70 -14.43
C THR A 182 -12.29 20.19 -12.99
N ILE A 183 -11.91 18.92 -12.83
CA ILE A 183 -11.57 18.33 -11.54
C ILE A 183 -10.24 18.91 -11.03
N THR A 184 -10.18 19.29 -9.76
CA THR A 184 -9.04 20.00 -9.16
C THR A 184 -8.35 19.22 -8.05
N CYS A 185 -9.05 18.31 -7.38
CA CYS A 185 -8.49 17.49 -6.31
C CYS A 185 -9.24 16.17 -6.14
N PHE A 186 -8.60 15.19 -5.50
CA PHE A 186 -9.14 13.85 -5.29
C PHE A 186 -8.66 13.27 -3.96
N SER A 187 -9.48 12.40 -3.35
CA SER A 187 -9.08 11.62 -2.18
C SER A 187 -9.83 10.29 -2.11
N TRP A 188 -9.09 9.19 -1.98
CA TRP A 188 -9.65 7.91 -1.53
C TRP A 188 -10.06 8.00 -0.06
N GLU A 189 -11.02 7.17 0.35
CA GLU A 189 -11.21 6.93 1.78
C GLU A 189 -9.91 6.49 2.46
N SER A 190 -9.61 7.02 3.64
CA SER A 190 -8.34 6.77 4.32
C SER A 190 -8.15 5.30 4.72
N VAL A 191 -9.24 4.60 5.05
CA VAL A 191 -9.28 3.19 5.46
C VAL A 191 -10.60 2.59 5.00
N ILE A 192 -10.55 1.39 4.40
CA ILE A 192 -11.76 0.67 3.99
C ILE A 192 -12.37 0.00 5.23
N HIS A 193 -13.48 0.55 5.73
CA HIS A 193 -14.26 -0.06 6.80
C HIS A 193 -15.50 -0.82 6.28
N GLN A 194 -16.06 -0.38 5.16
CA GLN A 194 -17.28 -0.93 4.57
C GLN A 194 -17.23 -0.82 3.05
N ARG A 195 -17.70 -1.85 2.35
CA ARG A 195 -17.85 -1.83 0.88
C ARG A 195 -19.22 -1.28 0.44
N PRO A 196 -19.35 -0.74 -0.80
CA PRO A 196 -18.29 -0.50 -1.80
C PRO A 196 -17.26 0.55 -1.33
N VAL A 197 -16.08 0.54 -1.96
CA VAL A 197 -14.99 1.49 -1.63
C VAL A 197 -15.39 2.89 -2.06
N ARG A 198 -15.07 3.90 -1.26
CA ARG A 198 -15.48 5.29 -1.48
C ARG A 198 -14.30 6.21 -1.78
N PHE A 199 -14.60 7.28 -2.51
CA PHE A 199 -13.68 8.37 -2.79
C PHE A 199 -14.44 9.68 -3.01
N ALA A 200 -13.73 10.79 -2.99
CA ALA A 200 -14.26 12.12 -3.23
C ALA A 200 -13.38 12.90 -4.20
N PHE A 201 -13.97 13.81 -4.98
CA PHE A 201 -13.23 14.77 -5.79
C PHE A 201 -13.86 16.15 -5.73
N GLY A 202 -13.05 17.18 -6.00
CA GLY A 202 -13.48 18.58 -6.08
C GLY A 202 -13.37 19.11 -7.51
N THR A 203 -14.20 20.09 -7.87
CA THR A 203 -14.13 20.80 -9.15
C THR A 203 -13.70 22.25 -8.98
N LYS A 204 -13.31 22.89 -10.10
CA LYS A 204 -12.98 24.32 -10.17
C LYS A 204 -14.20 25.21 -9.88
N SER A 205 -15.41 24.75 -10.17
CA SER A 205 -16.66 25.42 -9.79
C SER A 205 -17.03 25.29 -8.31
N GLY A 206 -16.26 24.58 -7.50
CA GLY A 206 -16.54 24.37 -6.07
C GLY A 206 -17.48 23.20 -5.76
N LYS A 207 -17.76 22.31 -6.72
CA LYS A 207 -18.50 21.08 -6.42
C LYS A 207 -17.60 20.08 -5.69
N ILE A 208 -18.10 19.49 -4.61
CA ILE A 208 -17.51 18.36 -3.91
C ILE A 208 -18.39 17.15 -4.20
N VAL A 209 -17.82 16.15 -4.88
CA VAL A 209 -18.55 14.98 -5.36
C VAL A 209 -18.10 13.76 -4.58
N LEU A 210 -19.04 13.09 -3.92
CA LEU A 210 -18.85 11.82 -3.24
C LEU A 210 -19.24 10.67 -4.15
N CYS A 211 -18.36 9.70 -4.29
CA CYS A 211 -18.55 8.53 -5.12
C CYS A 211 -18.27 7.24 -4.36
N HIS A 212 -18.88 6.16 -4.82
CA HIS A 212 -18.38 4.82 -4.56
C HIS A 212 -17.94 4.13 -5.85
N LEU A 213 -16.97 3.24 -5.72
CA LEU A 213 -16.40 2.48 -6.81
C LEU A 213 -17.15 1.14 -6.95
N GLU A 214 -17.91 0.98 -8.02
CA GLU A 214 -18.38 -0.32 -8.50
C GLU A 214 -17.41 -0.88 -9.55
N PRO A 215 -17.47 -2.18 -9.89
CA PRO A 215 -16.68 -2.73 -11.00
C PRO A 215 -16.93 -1.94 -12.29
N ASN A 216 -15.86 -1.39 -12.88
CA ASN A 216 -15.83 -0.67 -14.17
C ASN A 216 -16.57 0.68 -14.24
N CYS A 217 -17.29 1.12 -13.20
CA CYS A 217 -17.98 2.41 -13.23
C CYS A 217 -18.07 3.03 -11.83
N PRO A 218 -17.67 4.29 -11.63
CA PRO A 218 -17.91 4.99 -10.38
C PRO A 218 -19.37 5.46 -10.34
N LYS A 219 -20.00 5.38 -9.16
CA LYS A 219 -21.34 5.95 -8.95
C LYS A 219 -21.27 7.17 -8.06
N ILE A 220 -21.91 8.23 -8.51
CA ILE A 220 -22.05 9.48 -7.77
C ILE A 220 -23.14 9.27 -6.71
N GLU A 221 -22.77 9.38 -5.44
CA GLU A 221 -23.68 9.27 -4.30
C GLU A 221 -24.25 10.63 -3.90
N HIS A 222 -23.43 11.68 -3.96
CA HIS A 222 -23.80 13.01 -3.49
C HIS A 222 -22.94 14.09 -4.15
N VAL A 223 -23.54 15.27 -4.37
CA VAL A 223 -22.86 16.48 -4.88
C VAL A 223 -23.20 17.62 -3.93
N HIS A 224 -22.17 18.21 -3.33
CA HIS A 224 -22.25 19.40 -2.50
C HIS A 224 -21.64 20.59 -3.23
N GLN A 225 -22.18 21.80 -3.05
CA GLN A 225 -21.71 23.02 -3.72
C GLN A 225 -21.07 23.96 -2.69
N GLU A 226 -19.83 24.37 -2.95
CA GLU A 226 -19.13 25.45 -2.26
C GLU A 226 -19.08 26.72 -3.10
N GLU A 227 -18.86 27.86 -2.46
CA GLU A 227 -18.73 29.15 -3.18
C GLU A 227 -17.40 29.27 -3.94
N GLU A 228 -16.42 28.44 -3.62
CA GLU A 228 -15.05 28.52 -4.13
C GLU A 228 -14.52 27.15 -4.58
N ALA A 229 -13.51 27.18 -5.46
CA ALA A 229 -12.82 25.99 -5.93
C ALA A 229 -12.20 25.19 -4.78
N SER A 230 -12.38 23.88 -4.80
CA SER A 230 -11.71 22.96 -3.89
C SER A 230 -10.29 22.68 -4.39
N ARG A 231 -9.26 22.99 -3.60
CA ARG A 231 -7.85 22.79 -3.99
C ARG A 231 -7.25 21.51 -3.43
N VAL A 232 -7.67 21.11 -2.23
CA VAL A 232 -7.23 19.87 -1.58
C VAL A 232 -8.43 19.24 -0.89
N ILE A 233 -8.54 17.92 -0.96
CA ILE A 233 -9.55 17.17 -0.21
C ILE A 233 -8.87 16.00 0.51
N LYS A 234 -9.29 15.74 1.75
CA LYS A 234 -8.84 14.58 2.54
C LYS A 234 -10.08 13.88 3.09
N TYR A 235 -10.30 12.65 2.64
CA TYR A 235 -11.35 11.79 3.18
C TYR A 235 -10.82 11.08 4.42
N VAL A 236 -11.51 11.25 5.55
CA VAL A 236 -11.20 10.62 6.83
C VAL A 236 -12.30 9.61 7.18
N ALA A 237 -11.98 8.32 7.01
CA ALA A 237 -12.85 7.22 7.39
C ALA A 237 -12.74 6.96 8.90
N VAL A 238 -13.89 6.78 9.55
CA VAL A 238 -14.01 6.52 10.99
C VAL A 238 -14.83 5.26 11.20
N GLN A 239 -14.29 4.30 11.96
CA GLN A 239 -14.94 3.02 12.19
C GLN A 239 -16.21 3.19 13.05
N GLY A 240 -17.34 2.71 12.54
CA GLY A 240 -18.62 2.67 13.26
C GLY A 240 -19.33 4.02 13.40
N GLN A 241 -18.89 5.05 12.68
CA GLN A 241 -19.42 6.41 12.73
C GLN A 241 -19.54 7.02 11.33
N ARG A 242 -20.10 8.23 11.26
CA ARG A 242 -20.02 9.09 10.07
C ARG A 242 -18.56 9.45 9.77
N HIS A 243 -18.24 9.57 8.50
CA HIS A 243 -16.92 9.94 7.96
C HIS A 243 -16.79 11.46 7.83
N PHE A 244 -15.58 11.96 7.57
CA PHE A 244 -15.31 13.39 7.41
C PHE A 244 -14.57 13.72 6.12
N LEU A 245 -14.95 14.81 5.46
CA LEU A 245 -14.17 15.43 4.38
C LEU A 245 -13.56 16.70 4.93
N LEU A 246 -12.26 16.82 4.78
CA LEU A 246 -11.53 18.06 5.04
C LEU A 246 -11.19 18.68 3.69
N VAL A 247 -11.63 19.91 3.45
CA VAL A 247 -11.51 20.57 2.15
C VAL A 247 -10.76 21.89 2.31
N GLY A 248 -9.64 22.01 1.63
CA GLY A 248 -8.93 23.27 1.48
C GLY A 248 -9.47 24.04 0.29
N LEU A 249 -10.11 25.18 0.55
CA LEU A 249 -10.66 26.08 -0.46
C LEU A 249 -9.59 27.03 -1.02
N GLU A 250 -9.90 27.67 -2.15
CA GLU A 250 -9.00 28.60 -2.82
C GLU A 250 -8.58 29.79 -1.93
N SER A 251 -9.49 30.35 -1.13
CA SER A 251 -9.22 31.37 -0.10
C SER A 251 -8.33 30.88 1.07
N GLY A 252 -7.97 29.60 1.11
CA GLY A 252 -7.24 29.03 2.23
C GLY A 252 -8.11 28.70 3.46
N ARG A 253 -9.43 28.81 3.33
CA ARG A 253 -10.39 28.27 4.31
C ARG A 253 -10.32 26.75 4.34
N LEU A 254 -10.38 26.18 5.54
CA LEU A 254 -10.53 24.73 5.75
C LEU A 254 -11.99 24.43 6.08
N GLY A 255 -12.73 23.88 5.12
CA GLY A 255 -14.07 23.33 5.33
C GLY A 255 -14.02 21.92 5.93
N VAL A 256 -14.89 21.66 6.90
CA VAL A 256 -15.06 20.35 7.53
C VAL A 256 -16.49 19.89 7.30
N TYR A 257 -16.65 18.74 6.65
CA TYR A 257 -17.95 18.15 6.35
C TYR A 257 -18.01 16.77 6.99
N ARG A 258 -19.17 16.41 7.53
CA ARG A 258 -19.45 15.06 8.01
C ARG A 258 -20.46 14.41 7.10
N PHE A 259 -20.23 13.17 6.75
CA PHE A 259 -21.10 12.44 5.85
C PHE A 259 -21.19 10.97 6.23
N GLY A 260 -22.30 10.35 5.87
CA GLY A 260 -22.58 8.98 6.24
C GLY A 260 -24.08 8.76 6.39
N LYS A 261 -24.44 7.52 6.70
CA LYS A 261 -25.82 7.18 7.05
C LYS A 261 -26.10 7.62 8.48
N ASP A 262 -27.22 8.28 8.67
CA ASP A 262 -27.65 8.68 9.99
C ASP A 262 -28.36 7.53 10.70
N ALA A 263 -27.74 7.02 11.77
CA ALA A 263 -28.30 5.93 12.56
C ALA A 263 -29.63 6.33 13.23
N ALA A 264 -29.86 7.63 13.47
CA ALA A 264 -31.05 8.13 14.16
C ALA A 264 -32.28 8.27 13.25
N THR A 265 -32.10 8.56 11.96
CA THR A 265 -33.21 8.88 11.05
C THR A 265 -33.57 7.75 10.08
N GLN A 266 -32.85 6.62 10.08
CA GLN A 266 -33.03 5.51 9.11
C GLN A 266 -33.04 5.95 7.64
N GLN A 267 -32.59 7.18 7.33
CA GLN A 267 -32.54 7.67 5.97
C GLN A 267 -31.46 6.91 5.19
N VAL A 268 -31.86 6.38 4.04
CA VAL A 268 -31.00 5.61 3.14
C VAL A 268 -29.99 6.52 2.42
N THR A 269 -30.32 7.80 2.28
CA THR A 269 -29.55 8.82 1.57
C THR A 269 -28.36 9.33 2.38
N TYR A 270 -27.18 9.36 1.77
CA TYR A 270 -26.01 10.03 2.32
C TYR A 270 -26.26 11.54 2.38
N CYS A 271 -26.06 12.13 3.55
CA CYS A 271 -26.10 13.58 3.75
C CYS A 271 -24.69 14.09 4.04
N ALA A 272 -24.24 15.13 3.33
CA ALA A 272 -23.08 15.91 3.72
C ALA A 272 -23.54 17.07 4.60
N GLU A 273 -23.15 17.03 5.86
CA GLU A 273 -23.44 18.06 6.85
C GLU A 273 -22.22 18.95 6.98
N TYR A 274 -22.40 20.24 6.69
CA TYR A 274 -21.40 21.26 6.97
C TYR A 274 -21.24 21.39 8.49
N ILE A 275 -20.02 21.14 8.98
CA ILE A 275 -19.71 21.15 10.40
C ILE A 275 -19.08 22.48 10.81
N ALA A 276 -18.01 22.87 10.12
CA ALA A 276 -17.23 24.05 10.49
C ALA A 276 -16.38 24.54 9.31
N THR A 277 -15.98 25.81 9.37
CA THR A 277 -14.90 26.36 8.56
C THR A 277 -13.91 27.08 9.45
N TYR A 278 -12.63 26.87 9.18
CA TYR A 278 -11.54 27.53 9.89
C TYR A 278 -10.68 28.34 8.91
N LEU A 279 -10.31 29.56 9.31
CA LEU A 279 -9.44 30.44 8.55
C LEU A 279 -8.36 31.03 9.47
N GLU A 280 -7.14 30.56 9.32
CA GLU A 280 -5.95 31.20 9.88
C GLU A 280 -4.99 31.47 8.71
N GLN A 281 -4.82 32.75 8.33
CA GLN A 281 -4.11 33.27 7.13
C GLN A 281 -4.85 33.13 5.78
N ASP A 282 -4.78 34.15 4.92
CA ASP A 282 -5.34 34.13 3.56
C ASP A 282 -4.31 33.56 2.56
N ILE A 283 -4.01 32.27 2.71
CA ILE A 283 -3.05 31.53 1.90
C ILE A 283 -3.67 30.16 1.58
N SER A 284 -3.68 29.74 0.32
CA SER A 284 -4.24 28.45 -0.07
C SER A 284 -3.63 27.27 0.70
N ILE A 285 -4.46 26.28 1.05
CA ILE A 285 -4.00 25.06 1.71
C ILE A 285 -3.38 24.12 0.67
N SER A 286 -2.13 23.72 0.89
CA SER A 286 -1.38 22.85 -0.03
C SER A 286 -1.43 21.37 0.34
N ALA A 287 -1.64 21.05 1.62
CA ALA A 287 -1.75 19.67 2.09
C ALA A 287 -2.50 19.59 3.42
N ILE A 288 -3.16 18.45 3.67
CA ILE A 288 -3.88 18.17 4.90
C ILE A 288 -3.48 16.77 5.40
N GLU A 289 -3.08 16.68 6.66
CA GLU A 289 -3.02 15.42 7.42
C GLU A 289 -4.01 15.45 8.57
N CYS A 290 -4.53 14.27 8.92
CA CYS A 290 -5.52 14.15 9.99
C CYS A 290 -5.30 12.86 10.78
N GLU A 291 -5.35 12.97 12.10
CA GLU A 291 -5.45 11.84 13.02
C GLU A 291 -6.85 11.81 13.64
N VAL A 292 -7.39 10.60 13.81
CA VAL A 292 -8.59 10.35 14.61
C VAL A 292 -8.12 9.87 15.98
N GLU A 293 -8.39 10.65 17.03
CA GLU A 293 -7.99 10.32 18.40
C GLU A 293 -9.22 9.94 19.23
N ARG A 294 -9.19 8.72 19.78
CA ARG A 294 -10.16 8.22 20.77
C ARG A 294 -9.54 8.27 22.15
N LYS A 295 -10.05 9.15 23.02
CA LYS A 295 -9.53 9.30 24.38
C LYS A 295 -10.07 8.21 25.30
N PRO A 296 -9.37 7.89 26.41
CA PRO A 296 -9.83 6.86 27.37
C PRO A 296 -11.19 7.13 28.01
N ASN A 297 -11.62 8.39 28.05
CA ASN A 297 -12.93 8.79 28.56
C ASN A 297 -14.06 8.66 27.52
N GLY A 298 -13.76 8.16 26.32
CA GLY A 298 -14.72 8.01 25.22
C GLY A 298 -14.84 9.23 24.31
N ASP A 299 -14.19 10.37 24.61
CA ASP A 299 -14.20 11.54 23.73
C ASP A 299 -13.48 11.22 22.42
N GLU A 300 -14.11 11.52 21.29
CA GLU A 300 -13.52 11.39 19.95
C GLU A 300 -13.25 12.78 19.35
N GLN A 301 -12.06 12.96 18.78
CA GLN A 301 -11.65 14.22 18.16
C GLN A 301 -10.79 14.00 16.92
N LEU A 302 -10.79 15.00 16.05
CA LEU A 302 -9.89 15.11 14.91
C LEU A 302 -8.72 16.03 15.29
N VAL A 303 -7.50 15.57 15.04
CA VAL A 303 -6.29 16.40 15.07
C VAL A 303 -5.89 16.65 13.64
N ILE A 304 -6.12 17.87 13.16
CA ILE A 304 -5.92 18.25 11.76
C ILE A 304 -4.67 19.11 11.65
N LEU A 305 -3.81 18.80 10.67
CA LEU A 305 -2.70 19.64 10.27
C LEU A 305 -2.94 20.11 8.83
N ALA A 306 -2.89 21.43 8.62
CA ALA A 306 -2.99 22.03 7.30
C ALA A 306 -1.71 22.82 6.98
N VAL A 307 -1.19 22.62 5.78
CA VAL A 307 -0.04 23.36 5.27
C VAL A 307 -0.50 24.55 4.44
N LYS A 308 0.01 25.75 4.74
CA LYS A 308 -0.32 27.00 4.04
C LYS A 308 0.97 27.75 3.69
N GLY A 309 1.60 27.39 2.57
CA GLY A 309 2.90 27.93 2.19
C GLY A 309 4.00 27.59 3.22
N THR A 310 4.50 28.57 3.97
CA THR A 310 5.48 28.37 5.06
C THR A 310 4.83 28.05 6.42
N TYR A 311 3.52 28.23 6.53
CA TYR A 311 2.79 28.07 7.79
C TYR A 311 2.26 26.64 7.95
N LEU A 312 2.40 26.13 9.17
CA LEU A 312 1.75 24.90 9.61
C LEU A 312 0.67 25.26 10.62
N LEU A 313 -0.58 24.99 10.24
CA LEU A 313 -1.75 25.12 11.11
C LEU A 313 -2.06 23.77 11.74
N ALA A 314 -2.24 23.73 13.05
CA ALA A 314 -2.75 22.56 13.76
C ALA A 314 -4.05 22.90 14.48
N LEU A 315 -5.03 22.00 14.39
CA LEU A 315 -6.38 22.15 14.95
C LEU A 315 -6.78 20.90 15.72
N GLU A 316 -7.46 21.07 16.84
CA GLU A 316 -8.21 20.02 17.53
C GLU A 316 -9.69 20.34 17.47
N THR A 317 -10.47 19.47 16.83
CA THR A 317 -11.92 19.65 16.70
C THR A 317 -12.66 18.39 17.10
N ALA A 318 -13.76 18.52 17.83
CA ALA A 318 -14.66 17.41 18.10
C ALA A 318 -15.40 16.98 16.84
N PHE A 319 -16.01 15.80 16.87
CA PHE A 319 -16.80 15.26 15.74
C PHE A 319 -18.07 16.05 15.41
N ASP A 320 -18.47 16.99 16.28
CA ASP A 320 -19.56 17.95 16.06
C ASP A 320 -19.08 19.31 15.52
N GLY A 321 -17.77 19.50 15.33
CA GLY A 321 -17.17 20.74 14.86
C GLY A 321 -16.70 21.70 15.93
N THR A 322 -16.94 21.38 17.21
CA THR A 322 -16.48 22.23 18.30
C THR A 322 -14.97 22.29 18.32
N LEU A 323 -14.41 23.48 18.07
CA LEU A 323 -12.97 23.72 18.13
C LEU A 323 -12.50 23.70 19.58
N HIS A 324 -11.58 22.78 19.90
CA HIS A 324 -10.94 22.68 21.21
C HIS A 324 -9.65 23.48 21.30
N GLY A 325 -8.93 23.63 20.18
CA GLY A 325 -7.72 24.45 20.14
C GLY A 325 -7.19 24.60 18.72
N SER A 326 -6.49 25.70 18.48
CA SER A 326 -5.76 25.96 17.26
C SER A 326 -4.40 26.57 17.58
N VAL A 327 -3.42 26.32 16.70
CA VAL A 327 -2.11 26.97 16.75
C VAL A 327 -1.50 26.99 15.35
N THR A 328 -0.95 28.14 14.96
CA THR A 328 -0.22 28.31 13.71
C THR A 328 1.25 28.56 14.01
N LEU A 329 2.13 27.87 13.28
CA LEU A 329 3.57 28.07 13.34
C LEU A 329 4.12 28.44 11.96
N ASN A 330 4.97 29.48 11.88
CA ASN A 330 5.80 29.72 10.72
C ASN A 330 7.07 28.86 10.82
N MET A 331 7.40 28.11 9.76
CA MET A 331 8.63 27.30 9.71
C MET A 331 9.90 28.12 9.43
N ASP A 332 9.75 29.43 9.18
CA ASP A 332 10.81 30.39 8.85
C ASP A 332 11.71 29.90 7.71
N ASN A 333 11.09 29.32 6.67
CA ASN A 333 11.78 28.78 5.51
C ASN A 333 10.87 28.87 4.26
N PHE A 334 11.41 28.68 3.07
CA PHE A 334 10.60 28.76 1.85
C PHE A 334 9.77 27.50 1.66
N MET A 335 8.43 27.64 1.77
CA MET A 335 7.38 26.65 1.49
C MET A 335 7.57 25.23 2.07
N ILE A 336 6.60 24.77 2.84
CA ILE A 336 6.50 23.36 3.24
C ILE A 336 6.08 22.53 2.02
N THR A 337 6.80 21.46 1.75
CA THR A 337 6.60 20.60 0.57
C THR A 337 6.27 19.16 0.92
N GLY A 338 6.36 18.78 2.19
CA GLY A 338 6.07 17.45 2.65
C GLY A 338 5.60 17.45 4.10
N LEU A 339 4.61 16.60 4.37
CA LEU A 339 4.01 16.41 5.70
C LEU A 339 3.67 14.91 5.83
N GLN A 340 4.26 14.24 6.81
CA GLN A 340 4.01 12.81 7.04
C GLN A 340 4.06 12.46 8.52
N GLN A 341 2.99 11.81 9.00
CA GLN A 341 2.91 11.34 10.38
C GLN A 341 3.98 10.27 10.71
N VAL A 342 4.68 10.45 11.84
CA VAL A 342 5.65 9.51 12.45
C VAL A 342 4.97 8.60 13.48
N GLY A 343 4.03 9.16 14.23
CA GLY A 343 3.26 8.54 15.30
C GLY A 343 2.23 9.55 15.79
N SER A 344 1.47 9.22 16.83
CA SER A 344 0.43 10.14 17.33
C SER A 344 1.03 11.51 17.67
N ARG A 345 0.46 12.56 17.08
CA ARG A 345 0.83 13.97 17.28
C ARG A 345 2.29 14.29 16.94
N SER A 346 2.95 13.47 16.14
CA SER A 346 4.34 13.65 15.72
C SER A 346 4.46 13.48 14.20
N TYR A 347 5.06 14.46 13.53
CA TYR A 347 5.06 14.57 12.07
C TYR A 347 6.43 15.00 11.55
N ILE A 348 6.87 14.41 10.44
CA ILE A 348 7.96 14.97 9.65
C ILE A 348 7.39 16.04 8.73
N VAL A 349 8.05 17.20 8.73
CA VAL A 349 7.79 18.32 7.85
C VAL A 349 9.06 18.60 7.05
N THR A 350 8.93 18.71 5.73
CA THR A 350 10.02 19.10 4.84
C THR A 350 9.73 20.42 4.15
N THR A 351 10.76 21.21 3.88
CA THR A 351 10.65 22.47 3.13
C THR A 351 11.40 22.39 1.80
N LEU A 352 11.08 23.27 0.86
CA LEU A 352 11.68 23.24 -0.47
C LEU A 352 13.21 23.39 -0.44
N PRO A 353 13.82 24.31 0.35
CA PRO A 353 15.28 24.39 0.50
C PRO A 353 15.92 23.21 1.25
N GLY A 354 15.13 22.23 1.67
CA GLY A 354 15.63 20.96 2.21
C GLY A 354 15.76 20.88 3.72
N LYS A 355 15.07 21.74 4.49
CA LYS A 355 15.00 21.58 5.95
C LYS A 355 14.05 20.43 6.28
N ILE A 356 14.47 19.56 7.19
CA ILE A 356 13.70 18.41 7.65
C ILE A 356 13.51 18.56 9.16
N CYS A 357 12.26 18.65 9.60
CA CYS A 357 11.91 18.84 11.00
C CYS A 357 10.97 17.74 11.48
N ASN A 358 11.14 17.29 12.70
CA ASN A 358 10.10 16.59 13.45
C ASN A 358 9.30 17.62 14.25
N VAL A 359 7.99 17.58 14.10
CA VAL A 359 7.04 18.50 14.71
C VAL A 359 6.15 17.71 15.68
N PHE A 360 6.01 18.23 16.89
CA PHE A 360 5.17 17.67 17.94
C PHE A 360 4.03 18.61 18.29
N ILE A 361 2.84 18.06 18.49
CA ILE A 361 1.65 18.84 18.81
C ILE A 361 1.19 18.50 20.23
N SER A 362 1.25 19.47 21.14
CA SER A 362 0.65 19.32 22.46
C SER A 362 -0.87 19.45 22.38
N SER A 363 -1.58 18.83 23.32
CA SER A 363 -3.04 18.96 23.38
C SER A 363 -3.47 20.32 23.93
N SER A 364 -4.63 20.82 23.48
CA SER A 364 -5.28 22.01 24.04
C SER A 364 -5.48 21.96 25.55
N ARG A 365 -5.69 20.75 26.12
CA ARG A 365 -5.84 20.53 27.57
C ARG A 365 -4.51 20.60 28.35
N SER A 366 -3.39 20.85 27.68
CA SER A 366 -2.11 21.05 28.35
C SER A 366 -2.09 22.39 29.11
N ARG A 367 -1.22 22.52 30.12
CA ARG A 367 -1.12 23.76 30.93
C ARG A 367 -0.90 25.03 30.11
N ASN A 368 -0.27 24.90 28.93
CA ASN A 368 0.08 26.03 28.08
C ASN A 368 -0.79 26.09 26.81
N GLY A 369 -1.90 25.37 26.77
CA GLY A 369 -2.74 25.24 25.57
C GLY A 369 -2.11 24.37 24.48
N MET A 370 -2.66 24.47 23.27
CA MET A 370 -2.12 23.78 22.09
C MET A 370 -0.84 24.47 21.62
N GLN A 371 0.22 23.71 21.39
CA GLN A 371 1.53 24.21 21.00
C GLN A 371 2.17 23.30 19.95
N ILE A 372 2.95 23.91 19.06
CA ILE A 372 3.77 23.21 18.08
C ILE A 372 5.23 23.31 18.52
N ALA A 373 5.85 22.18 18.85
CA ALA A 373 7.27 22.11 19.14
C ALA A 373 8.01 21.54 17.93
N VAL A 374 9.13 22.17 17.54
CA VAL A 374 9.91 21.78 16.37
C VAL A 374 11.29 21.30 16.79
N GLN A 375 11.71 20.15 16.28
CA GLN A 375 13.05 19.62 16.40
C GLN A 375 13.61 19.36 15.00
N GLU A 376 14.71 20.03 14.65
CA GLU A 376 15.40 19.73 13.40
C GLU A 376 15.97 18.31 13.40
N VAL A 377 15.83 17.63 12.28
CA VAL A 377 16.33 16.26 12.06
C VAL A 377 17.75 16.36 11.53
N LYS A 378 18.70 15.77 12.26
CA LYS A 378 20.05 15.56 11.72
C LYS A 378 19.98 14.54 10.59
N ASN A 379 20.54 14.86 9.44
CA ASN A 379 20.50 13.99 8.27
C ASN A 379 21.78 14.13 7.43
N ASP A 380 22.04 13.12 6.60
CA ASP A 380 23.17 13.03 5.67
C ASP A 380 22.74 13.25 4.21
N LEU A 381 21.50 13.69 3.96
CA LEU A 381 21.03 13.97 2.61
C LEU A 381 21.74 15.18 2.01
N ASN A 382 22.06 15.10 0.71
CA ASN A 382 22.63 16.21 -0.05
C ASN A 382 21.57 17.27 -0.42
N VAL A 383 20.92 17.84 0.60
CA VAL A 383 19.91 18.91 0.46
C VAL A 383 20.49 20.24 -0.06
N GLY A 384 21.82 20.39 -0.08
CA GLY A 384 22.46 21.55 -0.72
C GLY A 384 22.35 21.52 -2.25
N SER A 385 22.24 20.34 -2.85
CA SER A 385 22.14 20.17 -4.32
C SER A 385 20.71 19.92 -4.80
N TYR A 386 19.83 19.46 -3.91
CA TYR A 386 18.45 19.08 -4.22
C TYR A 386 17.46 19.84 -3.35
N ALA A 387 16.42 20.37 -3.98
CA ALA A 387 15.21 20.82 -3.30
C ALA A 387 14.31 19.61 -2.99
N LEU A 388 13.64 19.63 -1.84
CA LEU A 388 12.74 18.55 -1.43
C LEU A 388 11.29 18.87 -1.85
N TYR A 389 10.66 17.93 -2.55
CA TYR A 389 9.29 18.06 -3.10
C TYR A 389 8.28 17.18 -2.39
N GLY A 390 8.68 16.45 -1.35
CA GLY A 390 7.77 15.72 -0.48
C GLY A 390 8.44 14.62 0.32
N VAL A 391 7.65 14.04 1.22
CA VAL A 391 8.05 12.93 2.08
C VAL A 391 6.92 11.92 2.15
N ALA A 392 7.28 10.64 2.10
CA ALA A 392 6.37 9.53 2.35
C ALA A 392 7.03 8.52 3.29
N ALA A 393 6.23 7.70 3.97
CA ALA A 393 6.77 6.64 4.81
C ALA A 393 6.03 5.33 4.58
N SER A 394 6.82 4.25 4.56
CA SER A 394 6.35 2.86 4.54
C SER A 394 5.34 2.56 5.65
N ARG A 395 4.60 1.47 5.53
CA ARG A 395 3.52 1.09 6.45
C ARG A 395 3.95 1.04 7.92
N THR A 396 5.09 0.42 8.22
CA THR A 396 5.64 0.33 9.58
C THR A 396 6.42 1.57 10.00
N ARG A 397 6.53 2.57 9.12
CA ARG A 397 7.32 3.80 9.28
C ARG A 397 8.80 3.52 9.53
N THR A 398 9.32 2.38 9.08
CA THR A 398 10.72 1.99 9.22
C THR A 398 11.56 2.47 8.03
N GLY A 399 11.00 2.41 6.82
CA GLY A 399 11.52 3.06 5.61
C GLY A 399 10.82 4.38 5.31
N TRP A 400 11.60 5.38 4.89
CA TRP A 400 11.15 6.73 4.55
C TRP A 400 11.65 7.14 3.17
N PHE A 401 10.83 7.87 2.43
CA PHE A 401 11.13 8.30 1.07
C PHE A 401 11.08 9.81 0.99
N TYR A 402 12.13 10.44 0.46
CA TYR A 402 12.18 11.86 0.20
C TYR A 402 12.36 12.09 -1.29
N LEU A 403 11.52 12.94 -1.86
CA LEU A 403 11.62 13.30 -3.27
C LEU A 403 12.49 14.53 -3.44
N GLY A 404 13.62 14.37 -4.13
CA GLY A 404 14.55 15.43 -4.48
C GLY A 404 14.51 15.77 -5.96
N TYR A 405 14.65 17.05 -6.27
CA TYR A 405 14.89 17.56 -7.62
C TYR A 405 15.91 18.69 -7.57
N PRO A 406 16.76 18.92 -8.60
CA PRO A 406 17.89 19.85 -8.49
C PRO A 406 17.43 21.27 -8.15
N SER A 407 18.10 21.90 -7.18
CA SER A 407 17.73 23.23 -6.68
C SER A 407 18.16 24.38 -7.60
N ARG A 408 19.11 24.12 -8.52
CA ARG A 408 19.59 25.06 -9.54
C ARG A 408 18.98 24.72 -10.89
N ARG A 409 18.94 25.70 -11.80
CA ARG A 409 18.48 25.51 -13.19
C ARG A 409 19.12 24.25 -13.76
N PHE A 410 18.28 23.28 -14.02
CA PHE A 410 18.62 22.02 -14.62
C PHE A 410 18.81 22.21 -16.13
N ASP A 411 19.96 21.77 -16.63
CA ASP A 411 20.17 21.55 -18.06
C ASP A 411 20.14 20.03 -18.30
N HIS A 412 19.20 19.59 -19.15
CA HIS A 412 19.04 18.19 -19.55
C HIS A 412 20.28 17.62 -20.26
N LEU A 413 21.19 18.48 -20.71
CA LEU A 413 22.49 18.09 -21.24
C LEU A 413 23.54 17.79 -20.15
N MET A 414 23.37 18.30 -18.91
CA MET A 414 24.31 18.10 -17.80
C MET A 414 23.91 16.98 -16.84
N LEU A 415 22.62 16.77 -16.60
CA LEU A 415 22.10 15.74 -15.69
C LEU A 415 21.04 14.91 -16.44
N ARG A 416 21.30 13.61 -16.66
CA ARG A 416 20.36 12.73 -17.37
C ARG A 416 19.20 12.22 -16.48
N ALA A 417 19.39 12.24 -15.17
CA ALA A 417 18.44 11.75 -14.17
C ALA A 417 18.32 12.75 -13.01
N PRO A 418 17.54 13.84 -13.17
CA PRO A 418 17.43 14.89 -12.16
C PRO A 418 16.66 14.46 -10.91
N THR A 419 15.68 13.57 -11.06
CA THR A 419 14.81 13.18 -9.96
C THR A 419 15.47 12.12 -9.10
N CYS A 420 15.54 12.38 -7.81
CA CYS A 420 16.12 11.48 -6.82
C CYS A 420 15.08 11.11 -5.78
N ILE A 421 14.79 9.82 -5.63
CA ILE A 421 13.98 9.30 -4.53
C ILE A 421 14.96 8.76 -3.50
N PHE A 422 15.24 9.56 -2.47
CA PHE A 422 16.11 9.15 -1.36
C PHE A 422 15.35 8.20 -0.46
N PHE A 423 15.89 6.99 -0.25
CA PHE A 423 15.36 6.03 0.70
C PHE A 423 16.17 6.07 1.99
N CYS A 424 15.50 6.36 3.08
CA CYS A 424 16.11 6.70 4.36
C CYS A 424 15.51 5.88 5.49
N ARG A 425 16.22 5.90 6.63
CA ARG A 425 15.71 5.40 7.92
C ARG A 425 15.94 6.40 9.03
N PHE A 426 15.12 6.32 10.07
CA PHE A 426 15.35 7.03 11.33
C PHE A 426 15.93 6.11 12.39
N ASN A 427 16.87 6.62 13.19
CA ASN A 427 17.45 5.87 14.30
C ASN A 427 16.42 5.46 15.39
N GLN A 428 15.34 6.22 15.53
CA GLN A 428 14.25 5.94 16.47
C GLN A 428 13.21 4.93 15.94
N LYS A 429 13.24 4.58 14.64
CA LYS A 429 12.30 3.67 13.99
C LYS A 429 13.01 2.39 13.56
N ASP A 430 13.33 1.58 14.55
CA ASP A 430 14.05 0.33 14.35
C ASP A 430 13.11 -0.76 13.79
N ALA A 431 13.41 -1.22 12.58
CA ALA A 431 12.69 -2.27 11.88
C ALA A 431 12.75 -3.62 12.60
N LEU A 432 13.91 -3.95 13.18
CA LEU A 432 14.08 -5.20 13.93
C LEU A 432 13.21 -5.17 15.19
N ARG A 433 13.21 -4.04 15.90
CA ARG A 433 12.33 -3.85 17.05
C ARG A 433 10.84 -3.93 16.66
N ALA A 434 10.46 -3.39 15.51
CA ALA A 434 9.07 -3.49 15.03
C ALA A 434 8.64 -4.95 14.80
N LEU A 435 9.54 -5.78 14.24
CA LEU A 435 9.30 -7.22 14.06
C LEU A 435 9.26 -7.98 15.39
N LEU A 436 10.18 -7.70 16.32
CA LEU A 436 10.21 -8.37 17.63
C LEU A 436 9.01 -8.03 18.52
N LEU A 437 8.43 -6.84 18.37
CA LEU A 437 7.25 -6.40 19.13
C LEU A 437 5.92 -6.72 18.45
N ASN A 438 5.94 -7.37 17.28
CA ASN A 438 4.74 -7.73 16.54
C ASN A 438 3.95 -8.82 17.27
N LYS A 439 2.81 -8.44 17.85
CA LYS A 439 1.93 -9.37 18.59
C LYS A 439 1.05 -10.23 17.69
N THR A 440 0.97 -9.93 16.39
CA THR A 440 0.11 -10.68 15.45
C THR A 440 0.75 -11.99 15.00
N ASN A 441 2.07 -12.16 15.20
CA ASN A 441 2.85 -13.28 14.71
C ASN A 441 2.78 -13.50 13.18
N LYS A 442 2.39 -12.45 12.43
CA LYS A 442 2.28 -12.46 10.95
C LYS A 442 3.10 -11.36 10.31
N LEU A 443 3.64 -11.62 9.13
CA LEU A 443 4.45 -10.68 8.33
C LEU A 443 3.63 -9.85 7.33
N ASP A 444 2.34 -10.12 7.17
CA ASP A 444 1.48 -9.52 6.14
C ASP A 444 1.41 -7.98 6.11
N ASN A 445 1.78 -7.34 7.23
CA ASN A 445 1.83 -5.88 7.37
C ASN A 445 3.24 -5.35 7.71
N TYR A 446 4.27 -6.19 7.56
CA TYR A 446 5.63 -5.92 8.02
C TYR A 446 6.71 -6.18 6.96
N HIS A 447 6.35 -6.48 5.70
CA HIS A 447 7.32 -6.78 4.64
C HIS A 447 8.32 -5.65 4.39
N ASP A 448 7.91 -4.39 4.59
CA ASP A 448 8.79 -3.22 4.58
C ASP A 448 9.84 -3.30 5.70
N ALA A 449 9.44 -3.63 6.93
CA ALA A 449 10.37 -3.84 8.05
C ALA A 449 11.29 -5.04 7.82
N VAL A 450 10.77 -6.13 7.23
CA VAL A 450 11.56 -7.30 6.84
C VAL A 450 12.67 -6.91 5.88
N GLU A 451 12.34 -6.19 4.81
CA GLU A 451 13.30 -5.73 3.82
C GLU A 451 14.35 -4.79 4.43
N MET A 452 13.93 -3.92 5.36
CA MET A 452 14.83 -3.02 6.08
C MET A 452 15.85 -3.77 6.95
N VAL A 453 15.42 -4.79 7.68
CA VAL A 453 16.34 -5.64 8.47
C VAL A 453 17.28 -6.40 7.55
N ARG A 454 16.77 -7.00 6.47
CA ARG A 454 17.60 -7.72 5.49
C ARG A 454 18.67 -6.81 4.90
N PHE A 455 18.28 -5.64 4.42
CA PHE A 455 19.18 -4.68 3.79
C PHE A 455 20.24 -4.15 4.77
N HIS A 456 19.84 -3.80 5.99
CA HIS A 456 20.80 -3.32 6.99
C HIS A 456 21.76 -4.44 7.44
N GLY A 457 21.23 -5.64 7.68
CA GLY A 457 22.00 -6.81 8.07
C GLY A 457 23.01 -7.24 7.01
N ASN A 458 22.71 -7.03 5.71
CA ASN A 458 23.66 -7.33 4.63
C ASN A 458 24.88 -6.39 4.59
N ARG A 459 24.82 -5.25 5.29
CA ARG A 459 25.93 -4.29 5.41
C ARG A 459 26.68 -4.46 6.73
N ILE A 460 25.92 -4.62 7.82
CA ILE A 460 26.44 -4.67 9.19
C ILE A 460 25.81 -5.86 9.91
N LEU A 461 26.50 -7.01 9.90
CA LEU A 461 26.01 -8.26 10.51
C LEU A 461 25.68 -8.13 12.00
N ASP A 462 26.38 -7.27 12.74
CA ASP A 462 26.13 -7.02 14.17
C ASP A 462 24.69 -6.57 14.46
N THR A 463 24.01 -5.98 13.48
CA THR A 463 22.60 -5.57 13.64
C THR A 463 21.62 -6.73 13.69
N LEU A 464 22.07 -7.94 13.36
CA LEU A 464 21.30 -9.16 13.42
C LEU A 464 21.46 -9.92 14.75
N LYS A 465 22.40 -9.52 15.62
CA LYS A 465 22.65 -10.16 16.93
C LYS A 465 21.39 -10.41 17.77
N PRO A 466 20.42 -9.47 17.86
CA PRO A 466 19.20 -9.72 18.62
C PRO A 466 18.34 -10.87 18.07
N LEU A 467 18.52 -11.29 16.82
CA LEU A 467 17.88 -12.50 16.26
C LEU A 467 18.69 -13.78 16.51
N GLU A 468 20.02 -13.64 16.64
CA GLU A 468 20.95 -14.74 16.92
C GLU A 468 20.84 -15.23 18.36
N ASP A 469 20.67 -14.30 19.29
CA ASP A 469 20.69 -14.57 20.72
C ASP A 469 19.36 -15.17 21.24
N ILE A 470 18.36 -15.37 20.37
CA ILE A 470 17.05 -15.94 20.75
C ILE A 470 17.13 -17.46 20.68
N PRO A 471 17.18 -18.18 21.82
CA PRO A 471 17.05 -19.63 21.80
C PRO A 471 15.64 -20.00 21.34
N LEU A 472 15.55 -20.92 20.40
CA LEU A 472 14.28 -21.37 19.84
C LEU A 472 13.86 -22.69 20.48
N VAL A 473 12.66 -22.69 21.05
CA VAL A 473 11.97 -23.90 21.51
C VAL A 473 10.69 -23.97 20.70
N LEU A 474 10.59 -24.96 19.82
CA LEU A 474 9.52 -25.02 18.85
C LEU A 474 8.32 -25.76 19.42
N SER A 475 7.15 -25.21 19.12
CA SER A 475 5.84 -25.80 19.36
C SER A 475 5.06 -25.83 18.04
N LEU A 476 3.88 -26.44 18.05
CA LEU A 476 3.02 -26.56 16.88
C LEU A 476 2.02 -25.38 16.78
N ASP A 477 2.55 -24.17 16.88
CA ASP A 477 1.78 -22.92 16.93
C ASP A 477 2.32 -21.83 15.99
N GLU A 478 1.56 -20.75 15.88
CA GLU A 478 1.88 -19.62 15.00
C GLU A 478 3.09 -18.81 15.50
N GLN A 479 3.32 -18.77 16.82
CA GLN A 479 4.47 -18.10 17.41
C GLN A 479 5.79 -18.77 16.97
N SER A 480 5.84 -20.10 16.99
CA SER A 480 7.00 -20.88 16.57
C SER A 480 7.30 -20.67 15.08
N MET A 481 6.25 -20.65 14.24
CA MET A 481 6.40 -20.29 12.83
C MET A 481 6.94 -18.86 12.67
N TYR A 482 6.42 -17.90 13.43
CA TYR A 482 6.89 -16.52 13.38
C TYR A 482 8.36 -16.38 13.77
N GLN A 483 8.80 -17.06 14.82
CA GLN A 483 10.21 -17.08 15.22
C GLN A 483 11.12 -17.66 14.11
N LEU A 484 10.69 -18.76 13.47
CA LEU A 484 11.41 -19.32 12.32
C LEU A 484 11.43 -18.35 11.13
N LYS A 485 10.34 -17.61 10.87
CA LYS A 485 10.32 -16.55 9.85
C LYS A 485 11.35 -15.47 10.15
N LEU A 486 11.51 -15.06 11.41
CA LEU A 486 12.56 -14.11 11.80
C LEU A 486 13.97 -14.65 11.53
N GLN A 487 14.20 -15.95 11.75
CA GLN A 487 15.47 -16.61 11.38
C GLN A 487 15.69 -16.60 9.86
N LEU A 488 14.65 -16.77 9.04
CA LEU A 488 14.79 -16.65 7.59
C LEU A 488 15.26 -15.25 7.17
N ILE A 489 14.80 -14.20 7.83
CA ILE A 489 15.24 -12.81 7.56
C ILE A 489 16.72 -12.65 7.87
N GLN A 490 17.16 -13.19 9.00
CA GLN A 490 18.56 -13.18 9.39
C GLN A 490 19.43 -13.95 8.38
N LEU A 491 19.03 -15.17 8.01
CA LEU A 491 19.73 -15.99 7.03
C LEU A 491 19.78 -15.29 5.67
N SER A 492 18.69 -14.65 5.25
CA SER A 492 18.64 -13.83 4.03
C SER A 492 19.70 -12.74 3.99
N ALA A 493 19.82 -11.99 5.08
CA ALA A 493 20.82 -10.94 5.23
C ALA A 493 22.26 -11.50 5.18
N LYS A 494 22.49 -12.64 5.86
CA LYS A 494 23.78 -13.34 5.86
C LYS A 494 24.16 -13.89 4.49
N ILE A 495 23.21 -14.50 3.78
CA ILE A 495 23.40 -14.97 2.40
C ILE A 495 23.84 -13.79 1.55
N SER A 496 23.05 -12.70 1.53
CA SER A 496 23.37 -11.47 0.79
C SER A 496 24.77 -10.91 1.13
N TYR A 497 25.17 -10.95 2.40
CA TYR A 497 26.51 -10.55 2.84
C TYR A 497 27.60 -11.50 2.31
N GLN A 498 27.37 -12.82 2.33
CA GLN A 498 28.40 -13.82 2.05
C GLN A 498 28.52 -14.22 0.57
N THR A 499 27.49 -14.02 -0.25
CA THR A 499 27.46 -14.47 -1.67
C THR A 499 28.72 -14.04 -2.44
N LYS A 500 29.14 -12.78 -2.28
CA LYS A 500 30.32 -12.23 -2.99
C LYS A 500 31.65 -12.46 -2.24
N ARG A 501 31.62 -13.06 -1.04
CA ARG A 501 32.78 -13.22 -0.15
C ARG A 501 33.24 -14.67 -0.01
N CYS A 502 32.31 -15.62 0.16
CA CYS A 502 32.64 -17.04 0.34
C CYS A 502 31.52 -17.96 -0.14
N LYS A 503 31.78 -18.71 -1.21
CA LYS A 503 30.82 -19.66 -1.80
C LYS A 503 30.42 -20.79 -0.85
N ALA A 504 31.39 -21.42 -0.17
CA ALA A 504 31.11 -22.54 0.75
C ALA A 504 30.23 -22.14 1.94
N ILE A 505 30.46 -20.94 2.51
CA ILE A 505 29.60 -20.40 3.57
C ILE A 505 28.20 -20.13 3.02
N THR A 506 28.11 -19.55 1.82
CA THR A 506 26.84 -19.25 1.17
C THR A 506 26.02 -20.52 0.91
N GLU A 507 26.63 -21.58 0.39
CA GLU A 507 25.98 -22.89 0.19
C GLU A 507 25.45 -23.48 1.51
N ASN A 508 26.22 -23.41 2.60
CA ASN A 508 25.75 -23.85 3.91
C ASN A 508 24.54 -23.01 4.39
N LEU A 509 24.60 -21.69 4.25
CA LEU A 509 23.48 -20.81 4.60
C LEU A 509 22.22 -21.10 3.78
N HIS A 510 22.35 -21.46 2.50
CA HIS A 510 21.21 -21.91 1.70
C HIS A 510 20.61 -23.21 2.22
N THR A 511 21.43 -24.18 2.62
CA THR A 511 20.96 -25.43 3.25
C THR A 511 20.22 -25.14 4.55
N GLN A 512 20.77 -24.26 5.39
CA GLN A 512 20.09 -23.82 6.63
C GLN A 512 18.76 -23.13 6.32
N HIS A 513 18.72 -22.24 5.32
CA HIS A 513 17.50 -21.57 4.90
C HIS A 513 16.43 -22.57 4.44
N GLN A 514 16.79 -23.55 3.60
CA GLN A 514 15.88 -24.61 3.17
C GLN A 514 15.34 -25.41 4.35
N PHE A 515 16.20 -25.77 5.30
CA PHE A 515 15.81 -26.48 6.51
C PHE A 515 14.79 -25.68 7.36
N ILE A 516 15.03 -24.40 7.61
CA ILE A 516 14.08 -23.55 8.34
C ILE A 516 12.74 -23.43 7.62
N CYS A 517 12.74 -23.32 6.28
CA CYS A 517 11.50 -23.36 5.49
C CYS A 517 10.74 -24.67 5.73
N SER A 518 11.42 -25.82 5.70
CA SER A 518 10.81 -27.13 5.98
C SER A 518 10.21 -27.21 7.39
N LEU A 519 10.85 -26.60 8.40
CA LEU A 519 10.31 -26.53 9.76
C LEU A 519 9.01 -25.69 9.85
N ILE A 520 8.94 -24.55 9.15
CA ILE A 520 7.70 -23.77 9.08
C ILE A 520 6.59 -24.58 8.41
N GLU A 521 6.93 -25.25 7.30
CA GLU A 521 5.99 -26.09 6.55
C GLU A 521 5.48 -27.25 7.39
N VAL A 522 6.32 -27.94 8.17
CA VAL A 522 5.90 -29.09 8.99
C VAL A 522 5.08 -28.68 10.20
N ILE A 523 5.36 -27.52 10.80
CA ILE A 523 4.51 -26.95 11.86
C ILE A 523 3.14 -26.62 11.29
N ASN A 524 3.09 -25.95 10.13
CA ASN A 524 1.83 -25.63 9.45
C ASN A 524 1.05 -26.90 9.07
N ALA A 525 1.73 -27.91 8.51
CA ALA A 525 1.14 -29.19 8.16
C ALA A 525 0.53 -29.88 9.39
N SER A 526 1.24 -29.86 10.53
CA SER A 526 0.76 -30.45 11.79
C SER A 526 -0.51 -29.78 12.31
N ARG A 527 -0.62 -28.45 12.17
CA ARG A 527 -1.84 -27.70 12.51
C ARG A 527 -3.03 -28.12 11.64
N ILE A 528 -2.81 -28.24 10.33
CA ILE A 528 -3.84 -28.70 9.38
C ILE A 528 -4.26 -30.15 9.69
N VAL A 529 -3.29 -31.03 9.95
CA VAL A 529 -3.56 -32.45 10.29
C VAL A 529 -4.40 -32.57 11.55
N ARG A 530 -4.09 -31.80 12.61
CA ARG A 530 -4.89 -31.77 13.85
C ARG A 530 -6.32 -31.32 13.58
N TRP A 531 -6.51 -30.26 12.80
CA TRP A 531 -7.84 -29.79 12.43
C TRP A 531 -8.63 -30.83 11.62
N LEU A 532 -8.01 -31.49 10.64
CA LEU A 532 -8.64 -32.59 9.91
C LEU A 532 -9.00 -33.77 10.82
N ALA A 533 -8.19 -34.06 11.84
CA ALA A 533 -8.49 -35.09 12.83
C ALA A 533 -9.69 -34.73 13.72
N GLU A 534 -9.78 -33.47 14.15
CA GLU A 534 -10.93 -32.93 14.89
C GLU A 534 -12.19 -33.00 14.04
N LEU A 535 -12.11 -32.59 12.77
CA LEU A 535 -13.20 -32.66 11.82
C LEU A 535 -13.68 -34.11 11.60
N TYR A 536 -12.75 -35.05 11.47
CA TYR A 536 -13.06 -36.48 11.38
C TYR A 536 -13.72 -36.99 12.66
N THR A 537 -13.29 -36.55 13.84
CA THR A 537 -13.91 -36.95 15.12
C THR A 537 -15.37 -36.50 15.19
N ILE A 538 -15.69 -35.34 14.62
CA ILE A 538 -17.05 -34.80 14.58
C ILE A 538 -17.93 -35.54 13.56
N ARG A 539 -17.40 -35.87 12.38
CA ARG A 539 -18.19 -36.36 11.22
C ARG A 539 -18.06 -37.85 10.92
N SER A 540 -17.04 -38.50 11.47
CA SER A 540 -16.63 -39.89 11.18
C SER A 540 -16.22 -40.18 9.72
N VAL A 541 -16.29 -39.19 8.81
CA VAL A 541 -15.84 -39.28 7.41
C VAL A 541 -15.32 -37.91 6.97
N LEU A 542 -14.19 -37.90 6.23
CA LEU A 542 -13.65 -36.73 5.54
C LEU A 542 -14.00 -36.75 4.05
N ASP A 543 -14.12 -35.59 3.42
CA ASP A 543 -14.26 -35.46 1.96
C ASP A 543 -13.04 -36.04 1.21
N PRO A 544 -13.17 -36.59 -0.02
CA PRO A 544 -12.03 -37.11 -0.78
C PRO A 544 -10.82 -36.16 -0.88
N LEU A 545 -11.04 -34.85 -1.04
CA LEU A 545 -9.94 -33.87 -1.07
C LEU A 545 -9.28 -33.72 0.31
N GLN A 546 -10.07 -33.73 1.37
CA GLN A 546 -9.58 -33.70 2.76
C GLN A 546 -8.79 -34.99 3.09
N GLN A 547 -9.26 -36.15 2.65
CA GLN A 547 -8.56 -37.43 2.78
C GLN A 547 -7.22 -37.41 2.05
N ASN A 548 -7.20 -36.88 0.81
CA ASN A 548 -5.98 -36.75 0.03
C ASN A 548 -4.99 -35.79 0.70
N ALA A 549 -5.44 -34.62 1.15
CA ALA A 549 -4.61 -33.67 1.88
C ALA A 549 -4.03 -34.30 3.17
N LEU A 550 -4.85 -34.97 3.98
CA LEU A 550 -4.41 -35.64 5.20
C LEU A 550 -3.33 -36.70 4.92
N ARG A 551 -3.46 -37.44 3.82
CA ARG A 551 -2.47 -38.43 3.38
C ARG A 551 -1.14 -37.76 2.97
N CYS A 552 -1.19 -36.77 2.08
CA CYS A 552 0.00 -36.05 1.63
C CYS A 552 0.74 -35.38 2.79
N LEU A 553 0.01 -34.78 3.74
CA LEU A 553 0.57 -34.14 4.93
C LEU A 553 1.20 -35.14 5.91
N ARG A 554 0.57 -36.30 6.15
CA ARG A 554 1.18 -37.37 6.97
C ARG A 554 2.51 -37.84 6.40
N ASN A 555 2.57 -38.07 5.08
CA ASN A 555 3.81 -38.49 4.43
C ASN A 555 4.88 -37.40 4.53
N PHE A 556 4.49 -36.13 4.37
CA PHE A 556 5.41 -35.01 4.56
C PHE A 556 6.02 -34.99 5.95
N ILE A 557 5.19 -35.12 6.99
CA ILE A 557 5.66 -35.14 8.38
C ILE A 557 6.61 -36.32 8.60
N ARG A 558 6.30 -37.52 8.07
CA ARG A 558 7.20 -38.69 8.14
C ARG A 558 8.55 -38.42 7.47
N THR A 559 8.55 -37.84 6.28
CA THR A 559 9.80 -37.50 5.57
C THR A 559 10.69 -36.58 6.41
N ILE A 560 10.11 -35.56 7.07
CA ILE A 560 10.86 -34.64 7.93
C ILE A 560 11.44 -35.33 9.18
N ILE A 561 10.70 -36.29 9.77
CA ILE A 561 11.17 -37.06 10.94
C ILE A 561 12.35 -37.97 10.57
N GLU A 562 12.33 -38.54 9.36
CA GLU A 562 13.34 -39.48 8.86
C GLU A 562 14.57 -38.79 8.23
N GLU A 563 14.48 -37.49 7.97
CA GLU A 563 15.55 -36.72 7.33
C GLU A 563 16.74 -36.48 8.29
N PRO A 564 17.99 -36.73 7.87
CA PRO A 564 19.15 -36.50 8.72
C PRO A 564 19.31 -34.99 9.01
N CYS A 565 19.49 -34.64 10.29
CA CYS A 565 19.72 -33.25 10.69
C CYS A 565 20.97 -32.67 10.04
N VAL A 566 20.86 -31.51 9.39
CA VAL A 566 21.99 -30.80 8.79
C VAL A 566 22.15 -29.42 9.44
N GLY A 567 23.35 -29.12 9.97
CA GLY A 567 23.77 -27.78 10.41
C GLY A 567 23.36 -27.38 11.83
N ASP A 568 23.57 -26.10 12.15
CA ASP A 568 23.46 -25.51 13.50
C ASP A 568 22.05 -25.57 14.11
N TYR A 569 21.04 -25.78 13.27
CA TYR A 569 19.62 -25.83 13.66
C TYR A 569 19.12 -27.25 13.97
N GLY A 570 19.96 -28.27 13.90
CA GLY A 570 19.56 -29.68 14.13
C GLY A 570 18.91 -29.93 15.49
N TYR A 571 19.24 -29.14 16.52
CA TYR A 571 18.63 -29.26 17.86
C TYR A 571 17.12 -28.95 17.88
N LEU A 572 16.63 -28.17 16.91
CA LEU A 572 15.20 -27.84 16.79
C LEU A 572 14.36 -29.08 16.50
N LEU A 573 14.87 -29.98 15.67
CA LEU A 573 14.18 -31.21 15.32
C LEU A 573 14.11 -32.17 16.51
N THR A 574 15.15 -32.21 17.35
CA THR A 574 15.14 -32.99 18.60
C THR A 574 13.98 -32.58 19.52
N ASN A 575 13.68 -31.29 19.60
CA ASN A 575 12.57 -30.77 20.39
C ASN A 575 11.20 -30.97 19.70
N LEU A 576 11.15 -30.85 18.37
CA LEU A 576 9.92 -30.92 17.59
C LEU A 576 9.43 -32.35 17.32
N ASN A 577 10.34 -33.31 17.12
CA ASN A 577 10.03 -34.70 16.76
C ASN A 577 9.02 -35.38 17.69
N PRO A 578 9.11 -35.28 19.04
CA PRO A 578 8.11 -35.85 19.93
C PRO A 578 6.69 -35.35 19.63
N LEU A 579 6.54 -34.07 19.29
CA LEU A 579 5.25 -33.47 18.93
C LEU A 579 4.76 -33.97 17.56
N LEU A 580 5.66 -34.12 16.59
CA LEU A 580 5.32 -34.67 15.27
C LEU A 580 4.88 -36.13 15.35
N TYR A 581 5.56 -36.95 16.15
CA TYR A 581 5.14 -38.34 16.41
C TYR A 581 3.75 -38.40 17.06
N GLN A 582 3.46 -37.52 18.02
CA GLN A 582 2.12 -37.44 18.63
C GLN A 582 1.04 -37.12 17.59
N VAL A 583 1.31 -36.16 16.70
CA VAL A 583 0.39 -35.82 15.60
C VAL A 583 0.16 -37.03 14.71
N LEU A 584 1.21 -37.67 14.21
CA LEU A 584 1.08 -38.88 13.38
C LEU A 584 0.29 -39.99 14.07
N ASN A 585 0.62 -40.30 15.33
CA ASN A 585 -0.05 -41.34 16.11
C ASN A 585 -1.55 -41.07 16.27
N SER A 586 -1.97 -39.80 16.37
CA SER A 586 -3.39 -39.44 16.45
C SER A 586 -4.16 -39.60 15.14
N VAL A 587 -3.48 -39.59 13.99
CA VAL A 587 -4.14 -39.59 12.66
C VAL A 587 -3.86 -40.82 11.81
N ASP A 588 -2.88 -41.64 12.17
CA ASP A 588 -2.57 -42.90 11.48
C ASP A 588 -3.73 -43.90 11.45
N PRO A 589 -4.60 -43.99 12.49
CA PRO A 589 -5.80 -44.82 12.43
C PRO A 589 -6.85 -44.34 11.41
N ILE A 590 -6.80 -43.09 10.94
CA ILE A 590 -7.78 -42.53 10.00
C ILE A 590 -7.51 -43.09 8.60
N HIS A 591 -8.47 -43.87 8.09
CA HIS A 591 -8.38 -44.47 6.77
C HIS A 591 -8.50 -43.41 5.67
N THR A 592 -7.49 -43.34 4.80
CA THR A 592 -7.49 -42.47 3.61
C THR A 592 -7.13 -43.30 2.39
N PRO A 593 -8.12 -43.79 1.63
CA PRO A 593 -7.87 -44.57 0.44
C PRO A 593 -7.11 -43.75 -0.61
N ASP A 594 -6.39 -44.44 -1.49
CA ASP A 594 -5.71 -43.82 -2.62
C ASP A 594 -6.71 -43.52 -3.74
N ILE A 595 -7.41 -42.39 -3.60
CA ILE A 595 -8.43 -41.94 -4.56
C ILE A 595 -7.79 -41.18 -5.73
N MET A 596 -6.70 -40.43 -5.47
CA MET A 596 -6.01 -39.62 -6.47
C MET A 596 -4.59 -40.13 -6.66
N HIS A 597 -4.35 -40.80 -7.80
CA HIS A 597 -3.02 -41.29 -8.18
C HIS A 597 -2.15 -40.12 -8.67
N GLU A 598 -1.07 -39.85 -7.96
CA GLU A 598 -0.06 -38.87 -8.35
C GLU A 598 0.94 -39.50 -9.34
N VAL A 599 1.32 -38.77 -10.38
CA VAL A 599 2.27 -39.21 -11.41
C VAL A 599 3.36 -38.17 -11.59
N CYS A 600 4.60 -38.59 -11.83
CA CYS A 600 5.70 -37.66 -12.01
C CYS A 600 5.50 -36.79 -13.26
N SER A 601 5.48 -35.47 -13.12
CA SER A 601 5.37 -34.56 -14.26
C SER A 601 6.56 -34.58 -15.23
N PHE A 602 7.65 -35.28 -14.89
CA PHE A 602 8.88 -35.35 -15.69
C PHE A 602 9.09 -36.70 -16.38
N CYS A 603 8.73 -37.82 -15.72
CA CYS A 603 8.97 -39.16 -16.25
C CYS A 603 7.71 -40.05 -16.29
N ASP A 604 6.53 -39.49 -15.98
CA ASP A 604 5.23 -40.17 -15.95
C ASP A 604 5.15 -41.39 -15.01
N ALA A 605 6.19 -41.65 -14.22
CA ALA A 605 6.21 -42.75 -13.27
C ALA A 605 5.23 -42.49 -12.12
N PRO A 606 4.49 -43.51 -11.66
CA PRO A 606 3.55 -43.37 -10.56
C PRO A 606 4.29 -43.02 -9.26
N ILE A 607 3.74 -42.07 -8.50
CA ILE A 607 4.22 -41.71 -7.18
C ILE A 607 3.49 -42.58 -6.16
N VAL A 608 4.24 -43.42 -5.45
CA VAL A 608 3.67 -44.34 -4.46
C VAL A 608 2.97 -43.53 -3.36
N PRO A 609 1.82 -43.97 -2.83
CA PRO A 609 1.07 -43.24 -1.81
C PRO A 609 1.79 -42.95 -0.49
N SER A 610 2.97 -43.52 -0.25
CA SER A 610 3.84 -43.25 0.91
C SER A 610 5.00 -42.31 0.62
N SER A 611 5.19 -41.91 -0.64
CA SER A 611 6.32 -41.10 -1.12
C SER A 611 5.86 -39.71 -1.54
N GLN A 612 6.80 -38.76 -1.52
CA GLN A 612 6.60 -37.42 -2.09
C GLN A 612 7.19 -37.26 -3.49
N CYS A 613 8.02 -38.20 -3.92
CA CYS A 613 8.73 -38.17 -5.20
C CYS A 613 8.52 -39.47 -5.96
N CYS A 614 8.79 -39.44 -7.26
CA CYS A 614 8.82 -40.65 -8.07
C CYS A 614 10.03 -41.53 -7.72
N PRO A 615 10.10 -42.78 -8.24
CA PRO A 615 11.25 -43.67 -8.00
C PRO A 615 12.61 -43.06 -8.37
N ASP A 616 12.64 -42.20 -9.40
CA ASP A 616 13.86 -41.49 -9.84
C ASP A 616 14.16 -40.21 -9.04
N LYS A 617 13.37 -39.93 -7.99
CA LYS A 617 13.51 -38.77 -7.09
C LYS A 617 13.39 -37.39 -7.76
N HIS A 618 12.70 -37.29 -8.91
CA HIS A 618 12.36 -35.98 -9.48
C HIS A 618 11.50 -35.17 -8.49
N GLN A 619 11.84 -33.89 -8.33
CA GLN A 619 11.04 -32.96 -7.53
C GLN A 619 9.78 -32.58 -8.31
N VAL A 620 8.60 -32.84 -7.73
CA VAL A 620 7.32 -32.44 -8.31
C VAL A 620 6.77 -31.19 -7.62
N PHE A 621 5.98 -30.41 -8.35
CA PHE A 621 5.30 -29.25 -7.78
C PHE A 621 4.23 -29.72 -6.79
N ARG A 622 4.25 -29.18 -5.57
CA ARG A 622 3.28 -29.50 -4.52
C ARG A 622 2.74 -28.23 -3.89
N CYS A 623 1.47 -28.22 -3.54
CA CYS A 623 0.88 -27.14 -2.77
C CYS A 623 1.60 -27.00 -1.42
N ILE A 624 2.03 -25.79 -1.08
CA ILE A 624 2.75 -25.52 0.17
C ILE A 624 1.90 -25.81 1.43
N LEU A 625 0.57 -25.72 1.32
CA LEU A 625 -0.36 -25.92 2.43
C LEU A 625 -0.80 -27.38 2.59
N THR A 626 -1.15 -28.06 1.49
CA THR A 626 -1.78 -29.40 1.52
C THR A 626 -0.85 -30.52 1.04
N LYS A 627 0.28 -30.16 0.40
CA LYS A 627 1.23 -31.07 -0.23
C LYS A 627 0.67 -31.91 -1.38
N ILE A 628 -0.58 -31.69 -1.79
CA ILE A 628 -1.16 -32.27 -3.00
C ILE A 628 -0.33 -31.81 -4.21
N GLN A 629 -0.03 -32.74 -5.13
CA GLN A 629 0.68 -32.43 -6.36
C GLN A 629 -0.08 -31.42 -7.23
N ILE A 630 0.66 -30.48 -7.81
CA ILE A 630 0.19 -29.55 -8.84
C ILE A 630 0.69 -30.08 -10.19
N THR A 631 -0.24 -30.39 -11.08
CA THR A 631 0.09 -30.87 -12.43
C THR A 631 0.53 -29.71 -13.32
N LEU A 632 1.35 -29.98 -14.35
CA LEU A 632 1.83 -28.95 -15.29
C LEU A 632 0.68 -28.30 -16.09
N GLU A 633 -0.45 -28.98 -16.23
CA GLU A 633 -1.64 -28.50 -16.94
C GLU A 633 -2.52 -27.57 -16.08
N SER A 634 -2.23 -27.49 -14.77
CA SER A 634 -2.98 -26.63 -13.85
C SER A 634 -2.53 -25.16 -13.96
N ASN A 635 -3.47 -24.22 -13.83
CA ASN A 635 -3.10 -22.80 -13.74
C ASN A 635 -2.17 -22.59 -12.53
N GLU A 636 -1.08 -21.86 -12.76
CA GLU A 636 -0.11 -21.55 -11.72
C GLU A 636 -0.72 -20.61 -10.68
N VAL A 637 -0.65 -21.01 -9.41
CA VAL A 637 -0.91 -20.16 -8.26
C VAL A 637 0.37 -20.09 -7.45
N THR A 638 1.00 -18.91 -7.44
CA THR A 638 2.34 -18.71 -6.88
C THR A 638 2.36 -17.56 -5.89
N CYS A 639 3.24 -17.67 -4.91
CA CYS A 639 3.55 -16.56 -4.03
C CYS A 639 4.63 -15.68 -4.67
N GLU A 640 4.32 -14.41 -4.95
CA GLU A 640 5.25 -13.49 -5.62
C GLU A 640 6.55 -13.26 -4.81
N MET A 641 6.52 -13.43 -3.49
CA MET A 641 7.64 -13.14 -2.59
C MET A 641 8.62 -14.31 -2.44
N CYS A 642 8.09 -15.54 -2.32
CA CYS A 642 8.91 -16.72 -2.03
C CYS A 642 8.84 -17.82 -3.11
N GLN A 643 8.07 -17.58 -4.19
CA GLN A 643 7.91 -18.48 -5.33
C GLN A 643 7.44 -19.90 -4.94
N ARG A 644 6.72 -20.01 -3.81
CA ARG A 644 6.04 -21.23 -3.39
C ARG A 644 4.71 -21.35 -4.11
N TYR A 645 4.36 -22.58 -4.47
CA TYR A 645 3.14 -22.89 -5.21
C TYR A 645 1.98 -23.26 -4.28
N SER A 646 0.78 -22.98 -4.74
CA SER A 646 -0.47 -23.45 -4.13
C SER A 646 -1.38 -24.07 -5.18
N VAL A 647 -2.35 -24.88 -4.75
CA VAL A 647 -3.51 -25.19 -5.59
C VAL A 647 -4.49 -24.01 -5.55
N ARG A 648 -5.43 -23.97 -6.49
CA ARG A 648 -6.42 -22.89 -6.60
C ARG A 648 -7.28 -22.76 -5.34
N SER A 649 -7.74 -21.54 -5.08
CA SER A 649 -8.55 -21.20 -3.90
C SER A 649 -9.84 -21.99 -3.83
N GLU A 650 -10.44 -22.43 -4.94
CA GLU A 650 -11.64 -23.29 -4.90
C GLU A 650 -11.34 -24.65 -4.25
N VAL A 651 -10.21 -25.26 -4.59
CA VAL A 651 -9.78 -26.54 -4.00
C VAL A 651 -9.50 -26.37 -2.51
N LEU A 652 -8.84 -25.27 -2.13
CA LEU A 652 -8.55 -24.96 -0.72
C LEU A 652 -9.83 -24.65 0.06
N LYS A 653 -10.79 -23.94 -0.52
CA LYS A 653 -12.10 -23.66 0.08
C LYS A 653 -12.85 -24.94 0.40
N THR A 654 -12.77 -25.96 -0.46
CA THR A 654 -13.37 -27.27 -0.18
C THR A 654 -12.63 -28.00 0.94
N ILE A 655 -11.30 -28.01 0.93
CA ILE A 655 -10.51 -28.68 1.97
C ILE A 655 -10.73 -28.04 3.35
N PHE A 656 -10.68 -26.71 3.42
CA PHE A 656 -10.76 -25.94 4.67
C PHE A 656 -12.17 -25.48 5.02
N GLU A 657 -13.19 -25.83 4.25
CA GLU A 657 -14.59 -25.44 4.49
C GLU A 657 -14.78 -23.93 4.66
N GLN A 658 -14.00 -23.15 3.90
CA GLN A 658 -13.93 -21.70 3.98
C GLN A 658 -13.40 -21.13 5.32
N ASP A 659 -12.96 -21.98 6.26
CA ASP A 659 -12.37 -21.56 7.53
C ASP A 659 -10.96 -21.00 7.33
N THR A 660 -10.82 -19.69 7.54
CA THR A 660 -9.52 -18.98 7.49
C THR A 660 -8.92 -18.71 8.87
N THR A 661 -9.54 -19.19 9.96
CA THR A 661 -9.11 -18.91 11.33
C THR A 661 -7.89 -19.76 11.72
N LEU A 662 -7.84 -21.01 11.28
CA LEU A 662 -6.70 -21.90 11.48
C LEU A 662 -5.52 -21.53 10.56
N VAL A 663 -5.77 -21.55 9.25
CA VAL A 663 -4.82 -21.23 8.20
C VAL A 663 -5.52 -20.31 7.21
N ASP A 664 -4.98 -19.11 7.02
CA ASP A 664 -5.43 -18.24 5.94
C ASP A 664 -4.91 -18.81 4.61
N TYR A 665 -5.67 -19.73 4.01
CA TYR A 665 -5.25 -20.49 2.82
C TYR A 665 -5.04 -19.61 1.58
N ARG A 666 -5.41 -18.33 1.64
CA ARG A 666 -5.11 -17.31 0.63
C ARG A 666 -3.67 -16.80 0.72
N LYS A 667 -2.94 -17.10 1.80
CA LYS A 667 -1.59 -16.61 2.07
C LYS A 667 -0.58 -17.75 2.16
N CYS A 668 0.65 -17.45 1.78
CA CYS A 668 1.77 -18.35 1.94
C CYS A 668 2.19 -18.45 3.41
N CYS A 669 2.28 -19.68 3.95
CA CYS A 669 2.70 -19.90 5.34
C CYS A 669 4.16 -19.51 5.65
N ILE A 670 5.01 -19.34 4.63
CA ILE A 670 6.42 -18.93 4.80
C ILE A 670 6.55 -17.41 4.97
N CYS A 671 5.83 -16.63 4.17
CA CYS A 671 6.06 -15.18 4.09
C CYS A 671 4.82 -14.32 4.37
N ASP A 672 3.66 -14.95 4.61
CA ASP A 672 2.35 -14.32 4.81
C ASP A 672 1.87 -13.41 3.67
N ALA A 673 2.52 -13.49 2.51
CA ALA A 673 2.05 -12.83 1.30
C ALA A 673 0.89 -13.62 0.68
N PRO A 674 -0.11 -12.93 0.11
CA PRO A 674 -1.18 -13.58 -0.63
C PRO A 674 -0.62 -14.34 -1.83
N PHE A 675 -1.28 -15.45 -2.18
CA PHE A 675 -1.03 -16.11 -3.45
C PHE A 675 -1.64 -15.30 -4.59
N LYS A 676 -0.97 -15.28 -5.74
CA LYS A 676 -1.51 -14.74 -6.96
C LYS A 676 -2.21 -15.86 -7.73
N GLU A 677 -3.48 -15.64 -8.08
CA GLU A 677 -4.23 -16.51 -8.98
C GLU A 677 -4.31 -15.85 -10.36
N ILE A 678 -3.83 -16.54 -11.40
CA ILE A 678 -4.03 -16.07 -12.77
C ILE A 678 -5.47 -16.39 -13.17
N GLN A 679 -6.33 -15.37 -13.17
CA GLN A 679 -7.71 -15.50 -13.66
C GLN A 679 -7.70 -15.56 -15.20
N ASN A 680 -8.13 -16.69 -15.74
CA ASN A 680 -8.47 -16.78 -17.16
C ASN A 680 -9.86 -16.16 -17.36
N VAL A 681 -9.91 -14.89 -17.76
CA VAL A 681 -11.08 -14.33 -18.46
C VAL A 681 -11.06 -14.77 -19.92
#